data_AF-F4PMQ7-F1
#
_entry.id   AF-F4PMQ7-F1
#
_cell.length_a   1.000
_cell.length_b   1.000
_cell.length_c   1.000
_cell.angle_alpha   90.00
_cell.angle_beta   90.00
_cell.angle_gamma   90.00
#
_symmetry.space_group_name_H-M   'P 1'
#
loop_
_entity.id
_entity.type
_entity.pdbx_description
1 polymer ?
#
loop_
_entity_poly.entity_id
_entity_poly.type
_entity_poly.pdbx_seq_one_letter_code
_entity_poly.pdbx_strand_id
1 'polypeptide(L)'
;MNRDSNNNSSNTDQRRSEYFKSILNSKYLRTKIFKDVGIIHHKLYCRQGQPIIYRLKSHEIISLKECIIVNRTDLFIKHFDQVFKSVNRDQDNFNSLLITALKNQWRPTKSSLSILMNHITYFQPTGYAHLVLWLPVTTGDLEMFDHICQLVLDPVPNGTLIFPSYGYCDHLPFSFKHVINKLNQHQQHTTNNNNNNESKYEIIYYMVNKLKEYGMDIRGNLFVDALKCDNNQEIIKWIKDSYEKKEGFIEQESYSFSIMVQTALDKGHLEYFNILIQTIERIVIGIHYYGRIKVESVNPSIMTFNLVTRLFANQYLQVSVTELALIAIKAKQFDILQHILNLYRAQEGYLDTNRLIFGALCIDDTTNIEYLLNRYYNNDDDAEPTTRSKSFQVTTDNICDMMPQPLEYLYSLGHSLDIRMEQSQSVLAILKQEKKVPSLEILQLIIKYQPIATIHPSDILSRFGYCDDDIHLLKDALSLVSDIAFYDIKRDTLIKASKNGLVKTVECLVSNVHSFEDSFSSAIKYKQIKVAKYLTNECISLVHFIEEEEEEDEIITPEAEEEVYNNLFSEFLGGSGQSNKEIWETIHARILPSFYYIGDDETFESFWNDFKSFSTTNSSVVSKLLEESPFDTRYYRRQISNTIDRIILNYSRFYNGPERDQYQMQPLQLPNPSHPFNTYYIISKYRHDPQFNQIINFNDFDINQFYIKNNNLLIDSDNVFRLDYLTYNGPERDQYQMEPLRLSSYNTFVTYYIISKYRHDPQFNQIINFNDFDINQFYNKNQSIGLIPFN
;
A
#
# COMPACT_ATOMS: atom_id res chain seq x y z
N MET A 1 6.80 42.81 -53.23
CA MET A 1 7.82 43.46 -52.39
C MET A 1 8.08 42.55 -51.19
N ASN A 2 9.33 42.11 -51.09
CA ASN A 2 9.82 40.95 -50.35
C ASN A 2 9.91 41.19 -48.82
N ARG A 3 9.48 40.21 -48.03
CA ARG A 3 10.30 39.36 -47.12
C ARG A 3 11.30 40.14 -46.26
N ASP A 4 10.95 40.32 -44.97
CA ASP A 4 11.87 40.29 -43.82
C ASP A 4 11.07 40.34 -42.51
N SER A 5 10.61 39.19 -42.03
CA SER A 5 10.08 39.03 -40.66
C SER A 5 9.92 37.55 -40.29
N ASN A 6 11.02 36.76 -40.27
CA ASN A 6 10.94 35.39 -39.76
C ASN A 6 12.18 34.87 -38.99
N ASN A 7 13.10 35.74 -38.57
CA ASN A 7 14.35 35.32 -37.90
C ASN A 7 14.36 35.42 -36.36
N ASN A 8 13.25 35.79 -35.70
CA ASN A 8 13.23 35.88 -34.24
C ASN A 8 12.82 34.58 -33.51
N SER A 9 12.40 33.54 -34.25
CA SER A 9 11.98 32.25 -33.67
C SER A 9 13.15 31.34 -33.29
N SER A 10 14.31 31.41 -33.97
CA SER A 10 15.40 30.45 -33.71
C SER A 10 16.21 30.80 -32.47
N ASN A 11 16.32 32.09 -32.13
CA ASN A 11 17.14 32.57 -31.02
C ASN A 11 16.49 32.30 -29.65
N THR A 12 15.16 32.20 -29.62
CA THR A 12 14.39 31.87 -28.41
C THR A 12 14.47 30.37 -28.07
N ASP A 13 14.48 29.49 -29.07
CA ASP A 13 14.63 28.04 -28.87
C ASP A 13 16.06 27.65 -28.48
N GLN A 14 17.08 28.35 -28.99
CA GLN A 14 18.46 28.12 -28.59
C GLN A 14 18.73 28.54 -27.13
N ARG A 15 18.22 29.72 -26.72
CA ARG A 15 18.27 30.14 -25.31
C ARG A 15 17.50 29.18 -24.40
N ARG A 16 16.35 28.66 -24.81
CA ARG A 16 15.60 27.62 -24.06
C ARG A 16 16.43 26.35 -23.83
N SER A 17 17.14 25.86 -24.84
CA SER A 17 17.96 24.63 -24.75
C SER A 17 19.18 24.78 -23.85
N GLU A 18 19.91 25.89 -23.95
CA GLU A 18 21.09 26.17 -23.11
C GLU A 18 20.72 26.37 -21.63
N TYR A 19 19.53 26.89 -21.40
CA TYR A 19 18.99 27.20 -20.09
C TYR A 19 18.49 25.97 -19.33
N PHE A 20 17.79 25.07 -20.03
CA PHE A 20 17.34 23.79 -19.48
C PHE A 20 18.53 22.84 -19.18
N LYS A 21 19.59 22.91 -20.01
CA LYS A 21 20.89 22.28 -19.73
C LYS A 21 21.48 22.73 -18.38
N SER A 22 21.28 23.99 -17.99
CA SER A 22 21.80 24.49 -16.70
C SER A 22 21.07 23.94 -15.47
N ILE A 23 19.73 23.77 -15.53
CA ILE A 23 18.95 23.09 -14.47
C ILE A 23 19.40 21.65 -14.31
N LEU A 24 19.58 20.98 -15.44
CA LEU A 24 19.92 19.56 -15.48
C LEU A 24 21.39 19.29 -15.16
N ASN A 25 22.24 20.32 -15.12
CA ASN A 25 23.60 20.20 -14.60
C ASN A 25 23.65 20.28 -13.06
N SER A 26 22.62 20.80 -12.38
CA SER A 26 22.55 20.76 -10.91
C SER A 26 22.26 19.34 -10.41
N LYS A 27 23.26 18.72 -9.75
CA LYS A 27 23.16 17.36 -9.17
C LYS A 27 21.99 17.23 -8.19
N TYR A 28 21.73 18.29 -7.42
CA TYR A 28 20.64 18.31 -6.44
C TYR A 28 19.25 18.32 -7.09
N LEU A 29 19.02 19.22 -8.06
CA LEU A 29 17.74 19.32 -8.77
C LEU A 29 17.44 18.07 -9.58
N ARG A 30 18.47 17.51 -10.23
CA ARG A 30 18.46 16.18 -10.82
C ARG A 30 17.88 15.16 -9.84
N THR A 31 18.51 14.97 -8.68
CA THR A 31 18.14 13.92 -7.71
C THR A 31 16.71 14.04 -7.17
N LYS A 32 16.17 15.25 -7.04
CA LYS A 32 14.79 15.49 -6.60
C LYS A 32 13.75 15.27 -7.71
N ILE A 33 13.97 15.83 -8.90
CA ILE A 33 13.13 15.57 -10.09
C ILE A 33 13.03 14.05 -10.34
N PHE A 34 14.12 13.30 -10.08
CA PHE A 34 14.22 11.86 -10.27
C PHE A 34 13.33 11.00 -9.36
N LYS A 35 12.98 11.44 -8.15
CA LYS A 35 12.03 10.69 -7.29
C LYS A 35 10.61 10.75 -7.86
N ASP A 36 10.30 11.82 -8.58
CA ASP A 36 8.97 12.12 -9.08
C ASP A 36 8.75 11.65 -10.52
N VAL A 37 9.80 11.52 -11.35
CA VAL A 37 9.70 10.92 -12.70
C VAL A 37 9.12 9.50 -12.66
N GLY A 38 9.39 8.71 -11.61
CA GLY A 38 8.74 7.41 -11.42
C GLY A 38 7.23 7.50 -11.22
N ILE A 39 6.76 8.52 -10.50
CA ILE A 39 5.33 8.82 -10.28
C ILE A 39 4.69 9.34 -11.57
N ILE A 40 5.43 10.15 -12.34
CA ILE A 40 5.00 10.67 -13.64
C ILE A 40 4.78 9.53 -14.63
N HIS A 41 5.75 8.61 -14.73
CA HIS A 41 5.61 7.40 -15.54
C HIS A 41 4.39 6.60 -15.07
N HIS A 42 4.27 6.31 -13.77
CA HIS A 42 3.14 5.54 -13.23
C HIS A 42 1.77 6.16 -13.51
N LYS A 43 1.61 7.49 -13.37
CA LYS A 43 0.36 8.20 -13.69
C LYS A 43 0.04 8.20 -15.19
N LEU A 44 1.05 8.26 -16.05
CA LEU A 44 0.87 8.11 -17.50
C LEU A 44 0.47 6.68 -17.89
N TYR A 45 0.81 5.65 -17.09
CA TYR A 45 0.45 4.24 -17.33
C TYR A 45 -0.95 3.84 -16.82
N CYS A 46 -1.53 4.54 -15.83
CA CYS A 46 -2.72 4.06 -15.11
C CYS A 46 -4.09 4.50 -15.66
N ARG A 47 -4.18 5.25 -16.77
CA ARG A 47 -5.48 5.56 -17.40
C ARG A 47 -5.69 4.75 -18.69
N GLN A 48 -6.72 3.90 -18.64
CA GLN A 48 -7.39 3.25 -19.77
C GLN A 48 -6.60 2.17 -20.53
N GLY A 49 -6.29 1.05 -19.87
CA GLY A 49 -6.28 -0.30 -20.49
C GLY A 49 -5.39 -0.59 -21.70
N GLN A 50 -4.68 0.39 -22.26
CA GLN A 50 -3.72 0.24 -23.33
C GLN A 50 -2.57 1.23 -23.12
N PRO A 51 -1.31 0.76 -23.17
CA PRO A 51 -0.16 1.61 -22.99
C PRO A 51 0.03 2.49 -24.22
N ILE A 52 -0.28 3.79 -24.13
CA ILE A 52 0.22 4.76 -25.11
C ILE A 52 1.69 4.98 -24.79
N ILE A 53 2.54 4.18 -25.45
CA ILE A 53 3.98 4.28 -25.37
C ILE A 53 4.42 5.49 -26.21
N TYR A 54 4.79 6.60 -25.56
CA TYR A 54 5.61 7.61 -26.22
C TYR A 54 7.07 7.11 -26.25
N ARG A 55 7.50 6.46 -27.34
CA ARG A 55 8.90 6.04 -27.56
C ARG A 55 9.47 6.63 -28.86
N LEU A 56 10.71 7.11 -28.78
CA LEU A 56 11.61 7.29 -29.91
C LEU A 56 12.16 5.93 -30.38
N LYS A 57 12.73 5.90 -31.60
CA LYS A 57 13.29 4.71 -32.28
C LYS A 57 14.25 3.89 -31.39
N SER A 58 14.25 2.58 -31.58
CA SER A 58 14.83 1.53 -30.70
C SER A 58 16.30 1.65 -30.28
N HIS A 59 17.13 2.38 -31.02
CA HIS A 59 18.55 2.59 -30.66
C HIS A 59 18.77 3.66 -29.56
N GLU A 60 17.71 4.34 -29.12
CA GLU A 60 17.74 5.34 -28.05
C GLU A 60 16.84 4.94 -26.86
N ILE A 61 16.55 3.64 -26.66
CA ILE A 61 15.77 3.17 -25.49
C ILE A 61 16.68 3.17 -24.27
N ILE A 62 16.75 4.33 -23.66
CA ILE A 62 17.28 4.52 -22.33
C ILE A 62 16.15 5.23 -21.59
N SER A 63 15.55 4.59 -20.58
CA SER A 63 14.60 5.29 -19.71
C SER A 63 15.28 6.54 -19.14
N LEU A 64 14.52 7.60 -18.80
CA LEU A 64 15.11 8.77 -18.13
C LEU A 64 16.00 8.36 -16.94
N LYS A 65 15.61 7.29 -16.23
CA LYS A 65 16.38 6.63 -15.17
C LYS A 65 17.72 6.04 -15.64
N GLU A 66 17.76 5.33 -16.75
CA GLU A 66 18.99 4.75 -17.28
C GLU A 66 19.93 5.81 -17.87
N CYS A 67 19.42 6.89 -18.48
CA CYS A 67 20.25 7.99 -18.99
C CYS A 67 21.07 8.62 -17.86
N ILE A 68 20.52 8.56 -16.64
CA ILE A 68 21.14 9.05 -15.41
C ILE A 68 22.14 8.03 -14.87
N ILE A 69 21.79 6.74 -14.82
CA ILE A 69 22.70 5.67 -14.37
C ILE A 69 23.98 5.64 -15.22
N VAL A 70 23.84 5.87 -16.53
CA VAL A 70 24.98 5.94 -17.47
C VAL A 70 25.57 7.34 -17.62
N ASN A 71 25.11 8.32 -16.85
CA ASN A 71 25.59 9.71 -16.83
C ASN A 71 25.52 10.44 -18.20
N ARG A 72 24.61 10.04 -19.09
CA ARG A 72 24.33 10.63 -20.41
C ARG A 72 23.33 11.77 -20.31
N THR A 73 23.80 12.89 -19.75
CA THR A 73 22.99 14.10 -19.51
C THR A 73 22.40 14.67 -20.80
N ASP A 74 23.12 14.53 -21.92
CA ASP A 74 22.69 14.91 -23.28
C ASP A 74 21.41 14.18 -23.74
N LEU A 75 21.36 12.86 -23.55
CA LEU A 75 20.23 12.02 -23.93
C LEU A 75 19.03 12.22 -22.98
N PHE A 76 19.30 12.44 -21.70
CA PHE A 76 18.27 12.81 -20.72
C PHE A 76 17.56 14.10 -21.14
N ILE A 77 18.31 15.16 -21.49
CA ILE A 77 17.73 16.44 -21.92
C ILE A 77 16.87 16.26 -23.18
N LYS A 78 17.37 15.51 -24.16
CA LYS A 78 16.66 15.26 -25.43
C LYS A 78 15.34 14.49 -25.21
N HIS A 79 15.35 13.48 -24.35
CA HIS A 79 14.16 12.68 -24.03
C HIS A 79 13.15 13.49 -23.19
N PHE A 80 13.63 14.25 -22.21
CA PHE A 80 12.78 15.14 -21.40
C PHE A 80 12.13 16.24 -22.26
N ASP A 81 12.86 16.89 -23.17
CA ASP A 81 12.31 17.92 -24.06
C ASP A 81 11.18 17.39 -24.96
N GLN A 82 11.23 16.12 -25.38
CA GLN A 82 10.17 15.52 -26.18
C GLN A 82 8.94 15.13 -25.35
N VAL A 83 9.14 14.60 -24.15
CA VAL A 83 8.06 14.39 -23.17
C VAL A 83 7.43 15.74 -22.81
N PHE A 84 8.24 16.77 -22.62
CA PHE A 84 7.77 18.12 -22.31
C PHE A 84 6.99 18.76 -23.46
N LYS A 85 7.47 18.64 -24.72
CA LYS A 85 6.74 19.11 -25.91
C LYS A 85 5.41 18.38 -26.14
N SER A 86 5.29 17.12 -25.72
CA SER A 86 4.04 16.36 -25.82
C SER A 86 3.07 16.67 -24.68
N VAL A 87 3.58 16.88 -23.46
CA VAL A 87 2.81 17.39 -22.30
C VAL A 87 2.32 18.83 -22.54
N ASN A 88 3.08 19.66 -23.25
CA ASN A 88 2.75 21.07 -23.55
C ASN A 88 1.48 21.31 -24.38
N ARG A 89 0.84 20.26 -24.93
CA ARG A 89 -0.48 20.40 -25.58
C ARG A 89 -1.64 20.30 -24.60
N ASP A 90 -1.37 19.91 -23.37
CA ASP A 90 -2.36 19.67 -22.33
C ASP A 90 -1.97 20.46 -21.07
N GLN A 91 -2.55 21.66 -20.95
CA GLN A 91 -2.32 22.60 -19.86
C GLN A 91 -2.58 21.95 -18.49
N ASP A 92 -3.54 21.03 -18.40
CA ASP A 92 -3.91 20.35 -17.15
C ASP A 92 -2.84 19.35 -16.71
N ASN A 93 -2.17 18.70 -17.67
CA ASN A 93 -1.03 17.83 -17.37
C ASN A 93 0.18 18.62 -16.87
N PHE A 94 0.50 19.76 -17.50
CA PHE A 94 1.58 20.63 -17.01
C PHE A 94 1.26 21.15 -15.60
N ASN A 95 0.01 21.56 -15.35
CA ASN A 95 -0.45 21.97 -14.02
C ASN A 95 -0.30 20.86 -12.98
N SER A 96 -0.78 19.65 -13.29
CA SER A 96 -0.68 18.47 -12.42
C SER A 96 0.78 18.09 -12.12
N LEU A 97 1.65 18.20 -13.11
CA LEU A 97 3.09 17.92 -12.97
C LEU A 97 3.79 18.98 -12.12
N LEU A 98 3.53 20.26 -12.38
CA LEU A 98 4.10 21.36 -11.60
C LEU A 98 3.63 21.27 -10.14
N ILE A 99 2.33 21.03 -9.91
CA ILE A 99 1.77 20.81 -8.56
C ILE A 99 2.43 19.60 -7.89
N THR A 100 2.63 18.49 -8.62
CA THR A 100 3.27 17.28 -8.06
C THR A 100 4.74 17.54 -7.70
N ALA A 101 5.49 18.20 -8.59
CA ALA A 101 6.90 18.55 -8.35
C ALA A 101 7.06 19.51 -7.16
N LEU A 102 6.18 20.51 -7.06
CA LEU A 102 6.16 21.45 -5.94
C LEU A 102 5.77 20.73 -4.63
N LYS A 103 4.75 19.85 -4.64
CA LYS A 103 4.33 19.06 -3.46
C LYS A 103 5.41 18.13 -2.93
N ASN A 104 6.29 17.60 -3.78
CA ASN A 104 7.33 16.64 -3.38
C ASN A 104 8.65 17.28 -2.90
N GLN A 105 8.56 18.50 -2.35
CA GLN A 105 9.66 19.24 -1.73
C GLN A 105 10.80 19.60 -2.69
N TRP A 106 10.46 20.03 -3.90
CA TRP A 106 11.43 20.69 -4.76
C TRP A 106 11.93 21.98 -4.08
N ARG A 107 13.25 22.11 -3.89
CA ARG A 107 13.87 23.35 -3.40
C ARG A 107 14.61 24.00 -4.57
N PRO A 108 13.98 24.92 -5.31
CA PRO A 108 14.62 25.57 -6.42
C PRO A 108 15.81 26.39 -5.93
N THR A 109 16.91 26.30 -6.65
CA THR A 109 17.96 27.32 -6.59
C THR A 109 17.46 28.60 -7.27
N LYS A 110 18.05 29.74 -6.92
CA LYS A 110 17.81 31.05 -7.59
C LYS A 110 17.85 30.93 -9.12
N SER A 111 18.80 30.15 -9.64
CA SER A 111 18.90 29.83 -11.07
C SER A 111 17.66 29.07 -11.56
N SER A 112 17.30 27.92 -10.96
CA SER A 112 16.12 27.15 -11.38
C SER A 112 14.79 27.90 -11.25
N LEU A 113 14.68 28.82 -10.29
CA LEU A 113 13.50 29.65 -10.12
C LEU A 113 13.40 30.69 -11.24
N SER A 114 14.47 31.41 -11.55
CA SER A 114 14.47 32.34 -12.69
C SER A 114 14.02 31.64 -13.99
N ILE A 115 14.30 30.33 -14.10
CA ILE A 115 13.90 29.52 -15.25
C ILE A 115 12.42 29.25 -15.29
N LEU A 116 11.88 28.79 -14.17
CA LEU A 116 10.45 28.63 -14.02
C LEU A 116 9.72 29.94 -14.29
N MET A 117 10.28 31.07 -13.83
CA MET A 117 9.67 32.39 -13.97
C MET A 117 9.67 32.91 -15.40
N ASN A 118 10.75 32.69 -16.17
CA ASN A 118 10.79 33.00 -17.60
C ASN A 118 9.76 32.19 -18.41
N HIS A 119 9.45 30.97 -17.96
CA HIS A 119 8.38 30.17 -18.56
C HIS A 119 6.99 30.67 -18.16
N ILE A 120 6.78 31.03 -16.89
CA ILE A 120 5.48 31.47 -16.38
C ILE A 120 5.07 32.84 -16.93
N THR A 121 6.03 33.77 -17.02
CA THR A 121 5.82 35.08 -17.66
C THR A 121 5.40 34.98 -19.12
N TYR A 122 5.76 33.90 -19.82
CA TYR A 122 5.40 33.68 -21.22
C TYR A 122 3.96 33.14 -21.42
N PHE A 123 3.42 32.36 -20.47
CA PHE A 123 2.19 31.58 -20.67
C PHE A 123 0.91 32.16 -20.04
N GLN A 124 1.03 33.25 -19.24
CA GLN A 124 0.01 34.02 -18.52
C GLN A 124 0.42 34.14 -17.04
N PRO A 125 1.13 35.21 -16.64
CA PRO A 125 1.75 35.32 -15.32
C PRO A 125 0.73 35.27 -14.16
N THR A 126 -0.50 35.75 -14.38
CA THR A 126 -1.54 35.82 -13.35
C THR A 126 -2.12 34.46 -12.96
N GLY A 127 -2.23 33.52 -13.91
CA GLY A 127 -2.79 32.18 -13.67
C GLY A 127 -1.87 31.27 -12.86
N TYR A 128 -0.57 31.56 -12.81
CA TYR A 128 0.44 30.72 -12.15
C TYR A 128 1.06 31.35 -10.91
N ALA A 129 0.83 32.66 -10.69
CA ALA A 129 1.39 33.41 -9.58
C ALA A 129 1.20 32.70 -8.23
N HIS A 130 -0.01 32.18 -7.99
CA HIS A 130 -0.33 31.48 -6.76
C HIS A 130 0.48 30.18 -6.55
N LEU A 131 0.70 29.37 -7.60
CA LEU A 131 1.51 28.14 -7.53
C LEU A 131 2.98 28.44 -7.23
N VAL A 132 3.50 29.52 -7.79
CA VAL A 132 4.90 29.90 -7.58
C VAL A 132 5.10 30.50 -6.21
N LEU A 133 4.18 31.35 -5.75
CA LEU A 133 4.20 31.95 -4.41
C LEU A 133 3.97 30.90 -3.31
N TRP A 134 3.29 29.80 -3.60
CA TRP A 134 3.07 28.71 -2.64
C TRP A 134 4.37 28.13 -2.08
N LEU A 135 5.40 28.02 -2.92
CA LEU A 135 6.65 27.41 -2.51
C LEU A 135 7.45 28.24 -1.48
N PRO A 136 7.79 29.52 -1.73
CA PRO A 136 8.49 30.32 -0.74
C PRO A 136 7.66 30.54 0.53
N VAL A 137 6.33 30.60 0.40
CA VAL A 137 5.40 30.69 1.55
C VAL A 137 5.43 29.43 2.39
N THR A 138 5.51 28.25 1.79
CA THR A 138 5.57 26.97 2.54
C THR A 138 6.96 26.68 3.09
N THR A 139 8.04 27.22 2.52
CA THR A 139 9.42 27.01 3.00
C THR A 139 9.89 28.07 3.99
N GLY A 140 9.27 29.25 3.96
CA GLY A 140 9.73 30.43 4.70
C GLY A 140 11.03 30.98 4.10
N ASP A 141 11.15 31.04 2.77
CA ASP A 141 12.31 31.58 2.07
C ASP A 141 12.02 33.01 1.58
N LEU A 142 12.47 34.01 2.35
CA LEU A 142 12.21 35.43 2.09
C LEU A 142 12.85 35.94 0.80
N GLU A 143 14.10 35.55 0.52
CA GLU A 143 14.78 36.00 -0.70
C GLU A 143 14.03 35.49 -1.95
N MET A 144 13.63 34.21 -1.90
CA MET A 144 12.84 33.61 -2.97
C MET A 144 11.46 34.26 -3.09
N PHE A 145 10.79 34.50 -1.96
CA PHE A 145 9.49 35.17 -1.89
C PHE A 145 9.52 36.57 -2.53
N ASP A 146 10.45 37.42 -2.11
CA ASP A 146 10.57 38.80 -2.60
C ASP A 146 10.89 38.81 -4.10
N HIS A 147 11.78 37.93 -4.54
CA HIS A 147 12.13 37.81 -5.94
C HIS A 147 10.93 37.38 -6.80
N ILE A 148 10.09 36.48 -6.29
CA ILE A 148 8.85 36.07 -6.99
C ILE A 148 7.86 37.22 -7.04
N CYS A 149 7.65 37.94 -5.93
CA CYS A 149 6.78 39.10 -5.89
C CYS A 149 7.20 40.16 -6.92
N GLN A 150 8.49 40.48 -6.97
CA GLN A 150 9.04 41.45 -7.93
C GLN A 150 8.88 41.03 -9.38
N LEU A 151 9.05 39.74 -9.68
CA LEU A 151 8.98 39.26 -11.06
C LEU A 151 7.56 39.01 -11.57
N VAL A 152 6.62 38.67 -10.68
CA VAL A 152 5.26 38.25 -11.07
C VAL A 152 4.20 39.28 -10.72
N LEU A 153 4.36 40.02 -9.61
CA LEU A 153 3.34 40.92 -9.10
C LEU A 153 3.63 42.40 -9.43
N ASP A 154 4.90 42.85 -9.34
CA ASP A 154 5.27 44.25 -9.70
C ASP A 154 4.96 44.65 -11.16
N PRO A 155 5.08 43.77 -12.18
CA PRO A 155 4.85 44.17 -13.57
C PRO A 155 3.39 44.52 -13.90
N VAL A 156 2.46 44.41 -12.94
CA VAL A 156 1.04 44.68 -13.13
C VAL A 156 0.76 46.12 -12.70
N PRO A 157 0.78 47.11 -13.61
CA PRO A 157 0.77 48.52 -13.24
C PRO A 157 -0.68 48.93 -12.94
N ASN A 158 -1.00 49.21 -11.68
CA ASN A 158 -2.22 49.86 -11.20
C ASN A 158 -3.59 49.23 -11.56
N GLY A 159 -3.62 48.12 -12.30
CA GLY A 159 -4.82 47.31 -12.43
C GLY A 159 -4.97 46.48 -11.17
N THR A 160 -6.10 46.59 -10.47
CA THR A 160 -6.51 45.58 -9.48
C THR A 160 -6.30 44.23 -10.15
N LEU A 161 -5.39 43.42 -9.63
CA LEU A 161 -5.26 42.03 -10.06
C LEU A 161 -6.61 41.39 -9.79
N ILE A 162 -7.49 41.38 -10.78
CA ILE A 162 -8.72 40.61 -10.75
C ILE A 162 -8.23 39.18 -10.92
N PHE A 163 -7.74 38.60 -9.82
CA PHE A 163 -7.72 37.16 -9.69
C PHE A 163 -9.16 36.75 -9.96
N PRO A 164 -9.39 35.99 -11.04
CA PRO A 164 -10.74 35.59 -11.35
C PRO A 164 -11.31 34.95 -10.09
N SER A 165 -12.40 35.49 -9.54
CA SER A 165 -13.10 34.91 -8.39
C SER A 165 -13.78 33.59 -8.74
N TYR A 166 -13.31 32.90 -9.78
CA TYR A 166 -13.67 31.52 -10.07
C TYR A 166 -13.33 30.71 -8.82
N GLY A 167 -14.36 30.13 -8.20
CA GLY A 167 -14.30 29.29 -6.99
C GLY A 167 -13.45 28.01 -7.09
N TYR A 168 -12.48 27.98 -8.01
CA TYR A 168 -11.40 27.01 -8.07
C TYR A 168 -10.15 27.44 -7.29
N CYS A 169 -9.94 28.73 -7.02
CA CYS A 169 -8.83 29.18 -6.17
C CYS A 169 -9.03 28.85 -4.68
N ASP A 170 -10.27 28.59 -4.25
CA ASP A 170 -10.59 28.12 -2.89
C ASP A 170 -9.94 26.76 -2.54
N HIS A 171 -9.36 26.08 -3.53
CA HIS A 171 -8.72 24.76 -3.38
C HIS A 171 -7.19 24.76 -3.44
N LEU A 172 -6.53 25.90 -3.64
CA LEU A 172 -5.08 26.00 -3.55
C LEU A 172 -4.70 26.78 -2.29
N PRO A 173 -4.76 26.13 -1.11
CA PRO A 173 -4.44 26.80 0.14
C PRO A 173 -2.96 27.15 0.15
N PHE A 174 -2.66 28.45 0.20
CA PHE A 174 -1.42 28.90 0.82
C PHE A 174 -1.36 28.28 2.20
N SER A 175 -0.54 27.22 2.34
CA SER A 175 -0.45 26.51 3.59
C SER A 175 0.79 26.98 4.34
N PHE A 176 0.57 27.72 5.41
CA PHE A 176 1.61 28.13 6.34
C PHE A 176 1.97 27.02 7.34
N LYS A 177 1.20 25.95 7.42
CA LYS A 177 1.40 24.83 8.36
C LYS A 177 2.86 24.36 8.46
N HIS A 178 3.56 24.22 7.33
CA HIS A 178 4.96 23.76 7.36
C HIS A 178 5.91 24.80 8.00
N VAL A 179 5.77 26.08 7.63
CA VAL A 179 6.59 27.17 8.20
C VAL A 179 6.28 27.36 9.68
N ILE A 180 5.00 27.36 10.05
CA ILE A 180 4.57 27.46 11.44
C ILE A 180 5.22 26.36 12.29
N ASN A 181 5.12 25.10 11.85
CA ASN A 181 5.71 23.97 12.57
C ASN A 181 7.24 24.06 12.64
N LYS A 182 7.90 24.48 11.55
CA LYS A 182 9.36 24.66 11.51
C LYS A 182 9.81 25.73 12.52
N LEU A 183 9.11 26.87 12.58
CA LEU A 183 9.40 27.95 13.53
C LEU A 183 9.15 27.51 14.99
N ASN A 184 8.10 26.71 15.22
CA ASN A 184 7.82 26.14 16.55
C ASN A 184 8.89 25.15 17.02
N GLN A 185 9.43 24.33 16.11
CA GLN A 185 10.50 23.37 16.42
C GLN A 185 11.84 24.07 16.70
N HIS A 186 12.19 25.12 15.97
CA HIS A 186 13.46 25.83 16.17
C HIS A 186 13.57 26.47 17.57
N GLN A 187 12.46 26.94 18.14
CA GLN A 187 12.46 27.55 19.47
C GLN A 187 12.73 26.57 20.61
N GLN A 188 12.38 25.28 20.45
CA GLN A 188 12.62 24.27 21.49
C GLN A 188 14.12 23.97 21.71
N HIS A 189 14.97 24.28 20.72
CA HIS A 189 16.40 23.97 20.78
C HIS A 189 17.29 25.16 21.18
N THR A 190 16.76 26.38 21.18
CA THR A 190 17.51 27.61 21.53
C THR A 190 17.03 28.19 22.85
N THR A 191 17.28 27.50 23.97
CA THR A 191 17.02 28.00 25.34
C THR A 191 18.07 29.02 25.83
N ASN A 192 18.80 29.69 24.93
CA ASN A 192 19.81 30.68 25.33
C ASN A 192 19.23 32.10 25.37
N ASN A 193 19.30 32.67 26.57
CA ASN A 193 18.67 33.84 27.18
C ASN A 193 18.85 35.23 26.50
N ASN A 194 18.82 35.33 25.17
CA ASN A 194 18.90 36.64 24.49
C ASN A 194 17.50 37.26 24.31
N ASN A 195 17.24 38.32 25.08
CA ASN A 195 16.02 39.13 25.16
C ASN A 195 15.70 39.98 23.90
N ASN A 196 15.87 39.46 22.69
CA ASN A 196 15.30 40.15 21.52
C ASN A 196 13.78 39.88 21.48
N ASN A 197 12.99 40.92 21.75
CA ASN A 197 11.52 40.91 21.75
C ASN A 197 10.88 40.70 20.37
N GLU A 198 11.62 40.23 19.36
CA GLU A 198 11.09 40.03 18.01
C GLU A 198 10.29 38.72 17.94
N SER A 199 9.12 38.78 17.30
CA SER A 199 8.29 37.60 17.09
C SER A 199 9.05 36.55 16.29
N LYS A 200 8.98 35.27 16.70
CA LYS A 200 9.50 34.19 15.84
C LYS A 200 8.74 34.06 14.51
N TYR A 201 7.56 34.68 14.39
CA TYR A 201 6.71 34.62 13.20
C TYR A 201 6.83 35.87 12.32
N GLU A 202 7.78 36.78 12.57
CA GLU A 202 7.99 37.99 11.74
C GLU A 202 8.08 37.66 10.24
N ILE A 203 8.71 36.53 9.90
CA ILE A 203 8.80 36.06 8.51
C ILE A 203 7.43 35.80 7.86
N ILE A 204 6.48 35.24 8.63
CA ILE A 204 5.12 34.99 8.18
C ILE A 204 4.38 36.32 8.05
N TYR A 205 4.50 37.20 9.05
CA TYR A 205 3.83 38.51 9.04
C TYR A 205 4.28 39.37 7.86
N TYR A 206 5.57 39.36 7.56
CA TYR A 206 6.13 40.02 6.38
C TYR A 206 5.52 39.48 5.09
N MET A 207 5.51 38.15 4.89
CA MET A 207 4.95 37.55 3.68
C MET A 207 3.46 37.89 3.49
N VAL A 208 2.68 37.82 4.57
CA VAL A 208 1.25 38.14 4.51
C VAL A 208 1.01 39.63 4.23
N ASN A 209 1.72 40.53 4.90
CA ASN A 209 1.60 41.97 4.65
C ASN A 209 2.03 42.33 3.23
N LYS A 210 3.12 41.73 2.74
CA LYS A 210 3.61 41.96 1.39
C LYS A 210 2.60 41.50 0.33
N LEU A 211 1.99 40.32 0.48
CA LEU A 211 0.95 39.87 -0.43
C LEU A 211 -0.31 40.75 -0.37
N LYS A 212 -0.65 41.28 0.82
CA LYS A 212 -1.72 42.24 1.00
C LYS A 212 -1.47 43.55 0.24
N GLU A 213 -0.22 44.04 0.15
CA GLU A 213 0.15 45.20 -0.70
C GLU A 213 -0.16 44.96 -2.18
N TYR A 214 -0.11 43.71 -2.64
CA TYR A 214 -0.48 43.29 -4.00
C TYR A 214 -1.98 42.95 -4.17
N GLY A 215 -2.81 43.22 -3.15
CA GLY A 215 -4.23 42.89 -3.17
C GLY A 215 -4.57 41.42 -2.91
N MET A 216 -3.60 40.61 -2.49
CA MET A 216 -3.80 39.22 -2.06
C MET A 216 -3.80 39.14 -0.54
N ASP A 217 -4.97 39.33 0.05
CA ASP A 217 -5.10 39.16 1.49
C ASP A 217 -5.29 37.67 1.82
N ILE A 218 -4.30 37.07 2.46
CA ILE A 218 -4.24 35.64 2.78
C ILE A 218 -4.27 35.38 4.30
N ARG A 219 -4.71 36.38 5.06
CA ARG A 219 -4.83 36.28 6.52
C ARG A 219 -5.78 35.17 6.96
N GLY A 220 -6.85 34.91 6.19
CA GLY A 220 -7.73 33.76 6.37
C GLY A 220 -7.03 32.41 6.30
N ASN A 221 -6.26 32.20 5.21
CA ASN A 221 -5.48 30.97 5.03
C ASN A 221 -4.50 30.77 6.18
N LEU A 222 -3.81 31.83 6.60
CA LEU A 222 -2.91 31.80 7.75
C LEU A 222 -3.67 31.46 9.04
N PHE A 223 -4.87 32.00 9.26
CA PHE A 223 -5.70 31.73 10.43
C PHE A 223 -6.10 30.26 10.51
N VAL A 224 -6.62 29.68 9.42
CA VAL A 224 -6.98 28.25 9.36
C VAL A 224 -5.77 27.36 9.67
N ASP A 225 -4.61 27.69 9.12
CA ASP A 225 -3.40 26.92 9.34
C ASP A 225 -2.82 27.09 10.75
N ALA A 226 -2.92 28.29 11.32
CA ALA A 226 -2.56 28.56 12.70
C ALA A 226 -3.43 27.77 13.67
N LEU A 227 -4.74 27.64 13.41
CA LEU A 227 -5.66 26.80 14.19
C LEU A 227 -5.32 25.31 14.09
N LYS A 228 -4.76 24.84 12.96
CA LYS A 228 -4.39 23.42 12.77
C LYS A 228 -3.08 23.04 13.45
N CYS A 229 -2.29 24.02 13.89
CA CYS A 229 -0.96 23.84 14.45
C CYS A 229 -0.97 24.19 15.96
N ASP A 230 -0.08 23.59 16.73
CA ASP A 230 0.01 23.85 18.18
C ASP A 230 0.85 25.11 18.47
N ASN A 231 0.61 25.78 19.61
CA ASN A 231 1.38 26.94 20.10
C ASN A 231 1.38 28.21 19.22
N ASN A 232 0.31 28.50 18.48
CA ASN A 232 0.26 29.63 17.53
C ASN A 232 -0.61 30.80 17.99
N GLN A 233 -0.74 30.99 19.30
CA GLN A 233 -1.59 32.05 19.85
C GLN A 233 -1.16 33.44 19.39
N GLU A 234 0.15 33.63 19.19
CA GLU A 234 0.75 34.86 18.70
C GLU A 234 0.33 35.18 17.26
N ILE A 235 0.38 34.20 16.35
CA ILE A 235 -0.09 34.37 14.97
C ILE A 235 -1.56 34.78 14.97
N ILE A 236 -2.36 34.09 15.77
CA ILE A 236 -3.80 34.34 15.77
C ILE A 236 -4.11 35.72 16.38
N LYS A 237 -3.40 36.12 17.43
CA LYS A 237 -3.47 37.47 17.98
C LYS A 237 -3.07 38.52 16.94
N TRP A 238 -1.98 38.28 16.21
CA TRP A 238 -1.54 39.17 15.13
C TRP A 238 -2.60 39.31 14.03
N ILE A 239 -3.21 38.21 13.58
CA ILE A 239 -4.29 38.25 12.59
C ILE A 239 -5.44 39.11 13.11
N LYS A 240 -5.89 38.89 14.34
CA LYS A 240 -6.96 39.68 14.98
C LYS A 240 -6.63 41.17 15.02
N ASP A 241 -5.39 41.52 15.36
CA ASP A 241 -4.93 42.91 15.50
C ASP A 241 -4.63 43.57 14.13
N SER A 242 -4.41 42.78 13.08
CA SER A 242 -4.06 43.27 11.73
C SER A 242 -5.23 43.86 10.94
N TYR A 243 -6.48 43.62 11.35
CA TYR A 243 -7.67 44.17 10.70
C TYR A 243 -8.03 45.54 11.31
N GLU A 244 -8.06 46.59 10.48
CA GLU A 244 -8.42 47.95 10.91
C GLU A 244 -9.84 48.03 11.48
N LYS A 245 -10.73 47.19 10.96
CA LYS A 245 -12.13 47.05 11.38
C LYS A 245 -12.40 45.59 11.68
N LYS A 246 -13.16 45.32 12.75
CA LYS A 246 -13.54 43.94 13.11
C LYS A 246 -14.34 43.26 11.99
N GLU A 247 -15.02 44.06 11.17
CA GLU A 247 -15.78 43.64 10.00
C GLU A 247 -14.90 43.21 8.81
N GLY A 248 -13.63 43.64 8.75
CA GLY A 248 -12.73 43.19 7.67
C GLY A 248 -12.33 41.72 7.81
N PHE A 249 -12.26 41.21 9.04
CA PHE A 249 -12.01 39.79 9.34
C PHE A 249 -13.19 38.89 8.89
N ILE A 250 -14.36 39.50 8.72
CA ILE A 250 -15.64 38.84 8.53
C ILE A 250 -15.95 38.60 7.06
N GLU A 251 -15.78 39.64 6.23
CA GLU A 251 -16.21 39.64 4.83
C GLU A 251 -15.40 38.65 3.98
N GLN A 252 -14.17 38.37 4.42
CA GLN A 252 -13.22 37.58 3.67
C GLN A 252 -13.39 36.06 3.87
N GLU A 253 -14.02 35.63 4.98
CA GLU A 253 -13.97 34.23 5.46
C GLU A 253 -15.32 33.51 5.49
N SER A 254 -16.35 34.08 4.83
CA SER A 254 -17.72 33.56 4.88
C SER A 254 -17.86 32.07 4.53
N TYR A 255 -17.07 31.55 3.59
CA TYR A 255 -17.08 30.14 3.18
C TYR A 255 -16.33 29.19 4.14
N SER A 256 -15.50 29.71 5.04
CA SER A 256 -14.59 28.92 5.88
C SER A 256 -15.03 28.83 7.34
N PHE A 257 -16.06 29.59 7.76
CA PHE A 257 -16.50 29.63 9.17
C PHE A 257 -16.81 28.26 9.76
N SER A 258 -17.46 27.37 9.00
CA SER A 258 -17.75 26.00 9.47
C SER A 258 -16.46 25.24 9.80
N ILE A 259 -15.48 25.29 8.89
CA ILE A 259 -14.17 24.65 9.08
C ILE A 259 -13.41 25.29 10.24
N MET A 260 -13.44 26.61 10.38
CA MET A 260 -12.75 27.34 11.45
C MET A 260 -13.34 27.03 12.82
N VAL A 261 -14.68 27.05 12.94
CA VAL A 261 -15.39 26.72 14.19
C VAL A 261 -15.10 25.29 14.59
N GLN A 262 -15.22 24.35 13.65
CA GLN A 262 -14.95 22.93 13.91
C GLN A 262 -13.48 22.71 14.30
N THR A 263 -12.54 23.30 13.57
CA THR A 263 -11.10 23.19 13.89
C THR A 263 -10.79 23.77 15.28
N ALA A 264 -11.36 24.94 15.62
CA ALA A 264 -11.14 25.55 16.92
C ALA A 264 -11.69 24.67 18.06
N LEU A 265 -12.85 24.05 17.88
CA LEU A 265 -13.42 23.11 18.84
C LEU A 265 -12.57 21.85 18.97
N ASP A 266 -12.16 21.23 17.87
CA ASP A 266 -11.34 20.00 17.85
C ASP A 266 -9.96 20.17 18.47
N LYS A 267 -9.39 21.36 18.32
CA LYS A 267 -8.05 21.70 18.81
C LYS A 267 -8.03 22.28 20.21
N GLY A 268 -9.18 22.39 20.88
CA GLY A 268 -9.22 22.91 22.24
C GLY A 268 -8.94 24.41 22.31
N HIS A 269 -9.31 25.16 21.28
CA HIS A 269 -9.05 26.59 21.17
C HIS A 269 -10.25 27.43 21.61
N LEU A 270 -10.58 27.39 22.91
CA LEU A 270 -11.78 28.02 23.46
C LEU A 270 -11.86 29.53 23.21
N GLU A 271 -10.75 30.26 23.38
CA GLU A 271 -10.72 31.71 23.14
C GLU A 271 -11.07 32.04 21.68
N TYR A 272 -10.56 31.26 20.73
CA TYR A 272 -10.79 31.48 19.30
C TYR A 272 -12.20 31.08 18.89
N PHE A 273 -12.71 29.97 19.41
CA PHE A 273 -14.12 29.66 19.27
C PHE A 273 -15.00 30.81 19.76
N ASN A 274 -14.66 31.43 20.90
CA ASN A 274 -15.43 32.56 21.44
C ASN A 274 -15.41 33.78 20.50
N ILE A 275 -14.24 34.09 19.91
CA ILE A 275 -14.11 35.17 18.93
C ILE A 275 -14.94 34.86 17.68
N LEU A 276 -14.86 33.63 17.16
CA LEU A 276 -15.60 33.19 15.96
C LEU A 276 -17.12 33.25 16.18
N ILE A 277 -17.61 32.82 17.34
CA ILE A 277 -19.03 32.90 17.68
C ILE A 277 -19.54 34.32 17.81
N GLN A 278 -18.82 35.18 18.56
CA GLN A 278 -19.18 36.61 18.66
C GLN A 278 -19.16 37.29 17.29
N THR A 279 -18.31 36.79 16.39
CA THR A 279 -18.21 37.26 15.02
C THR A 279 -19.43 36.83 14.22
N ILE A 280 -19.79 35.55 14.22
CA ILE A 280 -21.01 35.02 13.59
C ILE A 280 -22.27 35.76 14.06
N GLU A 281 -22.38 36.02 15.36
CA GLU A 281 -23.50 36.76 15.98
C GLU A 281 -23.61 38.22 15.53
N ARG A 282 -22.57 38.82 14.93
CA ARG A 282 -22.62 40.18 14.37
C ARG A 282 -23.01 40.20 12.89
N ILE A 283 -22.77 39.09 12.18
CA ILE A 283 -22.91 38.99 10.71
C ILE A 283 -24.35 38.69 10.28
N VAL A 284 -25.25 38.42 11.26
CA VAL A 284 -26.66 37.97 11.19
C VAL A 284 -27.42 38.19 9.88
N ILE A 285 -27.17 39.28 9.16
CA ILE A 285 -27.83 39.66 7.91
C ILE A 285 -27.42 38.77 6.71
N GLY A 286 -26.27 38.09 6.71
CA GLY A 286 -25.76 37.32 5.54
C GLY A 286 -25.83 35.78 5.61
N ILE A 287 -25.89 35.18 6.81
CA ILE A 287 -25.64 33.73 6.99
C ILE A 287 -26.88 32.86 6.71
N HIS A 288 -28.07 33.44 6.58
CA HIS A 288 -29.30 32.68 6.30
C HIS A 288 -29.22 31.76 5.06
N TYR A 289 -28.27 32.02 4.13
CA TYR A 289 -28.05 31.21 2.94
C TYR A 289 -27.26 29.90 3.16
N TYR A 290 -26.48 29.76 4.25
CA TYR A 290 -25.50 28.67 4.40
C TYR A 290 -25.91 27.55 5.36
N GLY A 291 -27.14 27.59 5.90
CA GLY A 291 -27.58 26.66 6.92
C GLY A 291 -26.88 26.86 8.27
N ARG A 292 -27.18 26.00 9.23
CA ARG A 292 -26.50 26.02 10.54
C ARG A 292 -25.13 25.36 10.42
N ILE A 293 -24.12 25.91 11.09
CA ILE A 293 -22.78 25.33 11.17
C ILE A 293 -22.86 24.07 12.02
N LYS A 294 -22.65 22.91 11.39
CA LYS A 294 -22.64 21.62 12.10
C LYS A 294 -21.41 21.54 12.99
N VAL A 295 -21.65 21.25 14.27
CA VAL A 295 -20.60 20.93 15.25
C VAL A 295 -20.54 19.41 15.37
N GLU A 296 -19.48 18.82 14.84
CA GLU A 296 -19.28 17.36 14.78
C GLU A 296 -18.49 16.85 15.98
N SER A 297 -17.50 17.61 16.44
CA SER A 297 -16.69 17.25 17.61
C SER A 297 -16.20 18.47 18.40
N VAL A 298 -15.82 18.21 19.65
CA VAL A 298 -15.29 19.17 20.60
C VAL A 298 -14.16 18.50 21.37
N ASN A 299 -13.03 19.18 21.54
CA ASN A 299 -11.94 18.67 22.33
C ASN A 299 -12.35 18.54 23.81
N PRO A 300 -12.18 17.37 24.45
CA PRO A 300 -12.51 17.17 25.86
C PRO A 300 -11.92 18.19 26.83
N SER A 301 -10.73 18.73 26.54
CA SER A 301 -10.02 19.67 27.42
C SER A 301 -10.71 21.03 27.56
N ILE A 302 -11.55 21.43 26.59
CA ILE A 302 -12.31 22.70 26.64
C ILE A 302 -13.80 22.49 26.88
N MET A 303 -14.25 21.24 26.94
CA MET A 303 -15.63 20.91 27.19
C MET A 303 -15.95 21.32 28.64
N THR A 304 -16.70 22.41 28.80
CA THR A 304 -17.11 22.96 30.09
C THR A 304 -18.60 23.26 30.05
N PHE A 305 -19.25 23.35 31.21
CA PHE A 305 -20.67 23.75 31.29
C PHE A 305 -20.98 25.02 30.51
N ASN A 306 -20.09 26.02 30.59
CA ASN A 306 -20.26 27.29 29.88
C ASN A 306 -20.21 27.09 28.36
N LEU A 307 -19.20 26.36 27.86
CA LEU A 307 -19.08 26.08 26.42
C LEU A 307 -20.30 25.31 25.92
N VAL A 308 -20.69 24.24 26.59
CA VAL A 308 -21.86 23.42 26.21
C VAL A 308 -23.13 24.27 26.18
N THR A 309 -23.39 25.06 27.23
CA THR A 309 -24.56 25.95 27.27
C THR A 309 -24.57 26.93 26.09
N ARG A 310 -23.41 27.48 25.75
CA ARG A 310 -23.28 28.42 24.61
C ARG A 310 -23.45 27.73 23.26
N LEU A 311 -22.96 26.50 23.10
CA LEU A 311 -23.16 25.71 21.89
C LEU A 311 -24.65 25.48 21.62
N PHE A 312 -25.42 25.11 22.66
CA PHE A 312 -26.86 24.88 22.55
C PHE A 312 -27.70 26.16 22.43
N ALA A 313 -27.25 27.27 23.02
CA ALA A 313 -27.95 28.56 22.96
C ALA A 313 -27.73 29.30 21.63
N ASN A 314 -26.69 28.95 20.87
CA ASN A 314 -26.37 29.65 19.63
C ASN A 314 -27.19 29.11 18.45
N GLN A 315 -28.09 29.94 17.92
CA GLN A 315 -29.01 29.59 16.82
C GLN A 315 -28.33 29.30 15.47
N TYR A 316 -27.06 29.68 15.30
CA TYR A 316 -26.29 29.47 14.07
C TYR A 316 -25.52 28.14 14.06
N LEU A 317 -25.46 27.45 15.20
CA LEU A 317 -24.80 26.15 15.31
C LEU A 317 -25.85 25.03 15.28
N GLN A 318 -25.49 23.92 14.64
CA GLN A 318 -26.21 22.66 14.70
C GLN A 318 -25.35 21.67 15.50
N VAL A 319 -25.67 21.53 16.77
CA VAL A 319 -24.97 20.64 17.70
C VAL A 319 -25.66 19.28 17.67
N SER A 320 -24.91 18.23 17.36
CA SER A 320 -25.40 16.86 17.56
C SER A 320 -25.28 16.49 19.04
N VAL A 321 -26.43 16.36 19.72
CA VAL A 321 -26.47 15.97 21.13
C VAL A 321 -25.80 14.61 21.34
N THR A 322 -26.08 13.66 20.45
CA THR A 322 -25.48 12.32 20.50
C THR A 322 -23.95 12.39 20.41
N GLU A 323 -23.39 13.14 19.46
CA GLU A 323 -21.92 13.23 19.33
C GLU A 323 -21.28 13.89 20.54
N LEU A 324 -21.85 15.00 21.02
CA LEU A 324 -21.30 15.71 22.17
C LEU A 324 -21.38 14.87 23.45
N ALA A 325 -22.47 14.13 23.64
CA ALA A 325 -22.62 13.19 24.74
C ALA A 325 -21.62 12.03 24.65
N LEU A 326 -21.36 11.47 23.45
CA LEU A 326 -20.34 10.45 23.25
C LEU A 326 -18.93 10.96 23.59
N ILE A 327 -18.62 12.21 23.26
CA ILE A 327 -17.33 12.81 23.61
C ILE A 327 -17.22 12.98 25.12
N ALA A 328 -18.29 13.43 25.80
CA ALA A 328 -18.31 13.55 27.26
C ALA A 328 -18.13 12.20 27.96
N ILE A 329 -18.79 11.15 27.44
CA ILE A 329 -18.62 9.76 27.89
C ILE A 329 -17.15 9.35 27.72
N LYS A 330 -16.59 9.45 26.49
CA LYS A 330 -15.17 9.15 26.17
C LYS A 330 -14.16 9.89 27.05
N ALA A 331 -14.48 11.12 27.43
CA ALA A 331 -13.67 11.96 28.29
C ALA A 331 -13.80 11.66 29.79
N LYS A 332 -14.68 10.72 30.19
CA LYS A 332 -15.07 10.47 31.58
C LYS A 332 -15.58 11.74 32.30
N GLN A 333 -16.31 12.60 31.59
CA GLN A 333 -16.85 13.87 32.11
C GLN A 333 -18.35 13.75 32.43
N PHE A 334 -18.66 13.00 33.49
CA PHE A 334 -20.04 12.66 33.87
C PHE A 334 -20.94 13.88 34.07
N ASP A 335 -20.49 14.89 34.81
CA ASP A 335 -21.33 16.07 35.10
C ASP A 335 -21.69 16.85 33.82
N ILE A 336 -20.78 16.86 32.84
CA ILE A 336 -21.01 17.49 31.53
C ILE A 336 -22.00 16.65 30.71
N LEU A 337 -21.89 15.33 30.74
CA LEU A 337 -22.89 14.43 30.12
C LEU A 337 -24.29 14.72 30.69
N GLN A 338 -24.43 14.81 32.02
CA GLN A 338 -25.71 15.12 32.65
C GLN A 338 -26.28 16.46 32.15
N HIS A 339 -25.42 17.48 32.05
CA HIS A 339 -25.80 18.79 31.52
C HIS A 339 -26.27 18.76 30.07
N ILE A 340 -25.52 18.08 29.18
CA ILE A 340 -25.87 17.91 27.76
C ILE A 340 -27.27 17.29 27.63
N LEU A 341 -27.52 16.19 28.36
CA LEU A 341 -28.79 15.47 28.29
C LEU A 341 -29.96 16.23 28.95
N ASN A 342 -29.67 17.13 29.89
CA ASN A 342 -30.67 18.05 30.47
C ASN A 342 -31.06 19.15 29.49
N LEU A 343 -30.09 19.77 28.80
CA LEU A 343 -30.36 20.78 27.78
C LEU A 343 -31.17 20.22 26.61
N TYR A 344 -30.89 18.97 26.22
CA TYR A 344 -31.62 18.30 25.15
C TYR A 344 -33.10 18.08 25.47
N ARG A 345 -33.49 17.83 26.73
CA ARG A 345 -34.93 17.67 27.08
C ARG A 345 -35.77 18.91 26.70
N ALA A 346 -35.15 20.07 26.59
CA ALA A 346 -35.80 21.30 26.13
C ALA A 346 -35.92 21.42 24.60
N GLN A 347 -35.29 20.53 23.84
CA GLN A 347 -35.23 20.56 22.37
C GLN A 347 -35.74 19.21 21.82
N GLU A 348 -36.88 19.20 21.12
CA GLU A 348 -37.57 18.00 20.60
C GLU A 348 -36.81 17.23 19.48
N GLY A 349 -35.51 16.95 19.64
CA GLY A 349 -34.72 16.20 18.66
C GLY A 349 -34.88 14.68 18.79
N TYR A 350 -34.14 13.91 17.98
CA TYR A 350 -33.96 12.45 18.14
C TYR A 350 -32.63 12.17 18.85
N LEU A 351 -32.65 11.39 19.93
CA LEU A 351 -31.46 10.96 20.66
C LEU A 351 -31.24 9.47 20.43
N ASP A 352 -30.10 9.13 19.85
CA ASP A 352 -29.70 7.73 19.65
C ASP A 352 -29.14 7.17 20.95
N THR A 353 -30.05 6.72 21.81
CA THR A 353 -29.71 6.16 23.13
C THR A 353 -28.92 4.87 23.05
N ASN A 354 -29.13 4.04 22.01
CA ASN A 354 -28.34 2.82 21.80
C ASN A 354 -26.87 3.16 21.60
N ARG A 355 -26.58 4.17 20.78
CA ARG A 355 -25.20 4.62 20.55
C ARG A 355 -24.56 5.18 21.81
N LEU A 356 -25.31 5.87 22.68
CA LEU A 356 -24.79 6.33 23.97
C LEU A 356 -24.46 5.19 24.93
N ILE A 357 -25.34 4.19 25.04
CA ILE A 357 -25.09 2.99 25.85
C ILE A 357 -23.84 2.27 25.36
N PHE A 358 -23.71 2.09 24.04
CA PHE A 358 -22.49 1.55 23.45
C PHE A 358 -21.25 2.38 23.81
N GLY A 359 -21.30 3.71 23.66
CA GLY A 359 -20.19 4.58 24.03
C GLY A 359 -19.78 4.43 25.50
N ALA A 360 -20.73 4.17 26.39
CA ALA A 360 -20.48 3.93 27.80
C ALA A 360 -19.92 2.52 28.08
N LEU A 361 -20.29 1.51 27.27
CA LEU A 361 -19.68 0.16 27.33
C LEU A 361 -18.19 0.15 26.96
N CYS A 362 -17.72 1.13 26.17
CA CYS A 362 -16.32 1.23 25.75
C CYS A 362 -15.38 1.84 26.80
N ILE A 363 -15.87 2.13 28.00
CA ILE A 363 -15.14 2.89 29.00
C ILE A 363 -15.28 2.20 30.33
N ASP A 364 -14.15 1.97 30.98
CA ASP A 364 -14.10 1.41 32.32
C ASP A 364 -14.63 2.41 33.37
N ASP A 365 -15.95 2.57 33.39
CA ASP A 365 -16.77 3.38 34.29
C ASP A 365 -18.27 3.02 34.13
N THR A 366 -18.85 2.35 35.13
CA THR A 366 -20.26 1.93 35.15
C THR A 366 -21.24 3.09 35.39
N THR A 367 -20.75 4.23 35.90
CA THR A 367 -21.59 5.38 36.30
C THR A 367 -22.37 5.95 35.10
N ASN A 368 -21.74 6.00 33.92
CA ASN A 368 -22.38 6.47 32.70
C ASN A 368 -23.52 5.53 32.26
N ILE A 369 -23.31 4.21 32.32
CA ILE A 369 -24.33 3.20 31.98
C ILE A 369 -25.49 3.31 32.95
N GLU A 370 -25.22 3.31 34.26
CA GLU A 370 -26.24 3.43 35.29
C GLU A 370 -27.12 4.67 35.10
N TYR A 371 -26.49 5.83 34.87
CA TYR A 371 -27.23 7.08 34.64
C TYR A 371 -28.09 7.03 33.37
N LEU A 372 -27.55 6.52 32.26
CA LEU A 372 -28.29 6.42 31.01
C LEU A 372 -29.48 5.44 31.13
N LEU A 373 -29.28 4.31 31.81
CA LEU A 373 -30.34 3.34 32.09
C LEU A 373 -31.43 3.92 32.98
N ASN A 374 -31.05 4.53 34.11
CA ASN A 374 -31.98 5.19 35.02
C ASN A 374 -32.79 6.29 34.34
N ARG A 375 -32.14 7.08 33.47
CA ARG A 375 -32.78 8.24 32.84
C ARG A 375 -33.76 7.88 31.74
N TYR A 376 -33.45 6.87 30.92
CA TYR A 376 -34.22 6.58 29.70
C TYR A 376 -35.01 5.27 29.74
N TYR A 377 -34.75 4.39 30.72
CA TYR A 377 -35.33 3.04 30.74
C TYR A 377 -36.05 2.68 32.03
N ASN A 378 -35.88 3.44 33.13
CA ASN A 378 -36.47 3.12 34.44
C ASN A 378 -37.75 3.90 34.79
N ASN A 379 -38.24 4.80 33.92
CA ASN A 379 -39.36 5.70 34.24
C ASN A 379 -40.75 5.18 33.82
N ASP A 380 -40.87 3.94 33.32
CA ASP A 380 -42.19 3.34 33.07
C ASP A 380 -42.73 2.74 34.38
N ASP A 381 -43.33 3.61 35.20
CA ASP A 381 -43.97 3.27 36.48
C ASP A 381 -45.12 2.25 36.35
N ASP A 382 -45.65 2.07 35.13
CA ASP A 382 -46.81 1.21 34.84
C ASP A 382 -46.45 -0.15 34.20
N ALA A 383 -45.18 -0.40 33.87
CA ALA A 383 -44.75 -1.66 33.24
C ALA A 383 -44.35 -2.71 34.28
N GLU A 384 -44.94 -3.90 34.20
CA GLU A 384 -44.57 -5.05 35.04
C GLU A 384 -43.04 -5.28 35.00
N PRO A 385 -42.41 -5.65 36.13
CA PRO A 385 -40.95 -5.78 36.24
C PRO A 385 -40.30 -6.71 35.21
N THR A 386 -41.05 -7.63 34.59
CA THR A 386 -40.57 -8.57 33.57
C THR A 386 -40.36 -7.94 32.19
N THR A 387 -40.93 -6.77 31.87
CA THR A 387 -40.72 -6.07 30.59
C THR A 387 -39.54 -5.10 30.59
N ARG A 388 -38.78 -5.00 31.69
CA ARG A 388 -37.65 -4.06 31.82
C ARG A 388 -36.37 -4.50 31.11
N SER A 389 -36.25 -5.78 30.75
CA SER A 389 -35.10 -6.25 29.97
C SER A 389 -35.18 -5.66 28.55
N LYS A 390 -34.13 -4.94 28.16
CA LYS A 390 -33.99 -4.35 26.83
C LYS A 390 -32.74 -4.89 26.16
N SER A 391 -32.86 -5.18 24.88
CA SER A 391 -31.73 -5.53 24.03
C SER A 391 -31.18 -4.29 23.32
N PHE A 392 -29.86 -4.06 23.43
CA PHE A 392 -29.17 -2.91 22.84
C PHE A 392 -28.49 -3.32 21.54
N GLN A 393 -28.82 -2.63 20.45
CA GLN A 393 -28.18 -2.90 19.15
C GLN A 393 -26.72 -2.46 19.16
N VAL A 394 -25.83 -3.39 18.84
CA VAL A 394 -24.39 -3.16 18.70
C VAL A 394 -23.87 -3.83 17.43
N THR A 395 -22.83 -3.27 16.82
CA THR A 395 -22.17 -3.94 15.69
C THR A 395 -21.06 -4.89 16.17
N THR A 396 -20.57 -5.73 15.28
CA THR A 396 -19.44 -6.61 15.58
C THR A 396 -18.15 -5.82 15.88
N ASP A 397 -17.92 -4.72 15.17
CA ASP A 397 -16.81 -3.80 15.44
C ASP A 397 -16.94 -3.12 16.81
N ASN A 398 -18.18 -2.88 17.27
CA ASN A 398 -18.45 -2.32 18.59
C ASN A 398 -17.97 -3.24 19.72
N ILE A 399 -18.14 -4.56 19.59
CA ILE A 399 -17.73 -5.55 20.61
C ILE A 399 -16.22 -5.45 20.89
N CYS A 400 -15.42 -5.12 19.88
CA CYS A 400 -13.97 -5.06 19.99
C CYS A 400 -13.47 -3.90 20.87
N ASP A 401 -14.29 -2.86 21.05
CA ASP A 401 -13.94 -1.67 21.84
C ASP A 401 -14.59 -1.69 23.24
N MET A 402 -15.37 -2.72 23.59
CA MET A 402 -16.06 -2.84 24.89
C MET A 402 -15.10 -3.19 26.03
N MET A 403 -15.48 -2.78 27.23
CA MET A 403 -14.78 -3.07 28.49
C MET A 403 -15.57 -4.10 29.32
N PRO A 404 -14.89 -5.08 29.96
CA PRO A 404 -15.55 -6.17 30.69
C PRO A 404 -16.48 -5.71 31.82
N GLN A 405 -16.01 -4.81 32.70
CA GLN A 405 -16.76 -4.37 33.87
C GLN A 405 -18.09 -3.67 33.51
N PRO A 406 -18.13 -2.68 32.59
CA PRO A 406 -19.38 -2.07 32.12
C PRO A 406 -20.34 -3.06 31.47
N LEU A 407 -19.82 -4.03 30.71
CA LEU A 407 -20.63 -5.06 30.07
C LEU A 407 -21.25 -6.04 31.09
N GLU A 408 -20.46 -6.50 32.06
CA GLU A 408 -20.97 -7.35 33.14
C GLU A 408 -22.01 -6.60 33.99
N TYR A 409 -21.79 -5.31 34.24
CA TYR A 409 -22.78 -4.47 34.92
C TYR A 409 -24.10 -4.38 34.14
N LEU A 410 -24.04 -4.17 32.82
CA LEU A 410 -25.22 -4.16 31.95
C LEU A 410 -26.02 -5.47 32.06
N TYR A 411 -25.34 -6.62 32.01
CA TYR A 411 -25.97 -7.93 32.17
C TYR A 411 -26.53 -8.16 33.59
N SER A 412 -25.86 -7.65 34.62
CA SER A 412 -26.33 -7.77 36.01
C SER A 412 -27.68 -7.06 36.24
N LEU A 413 -28.00 -6.06 35.42
CA LEU A 413 -29.28 -5.36 35.40
C LEU A 413 -30.34 -6.05 34.53
N GLY A 414 -30.02 -7.20 33.94
CA GLY A 414 -30.92 -7.99 33.10
C GLY A 414 -31.06 -7.50 31.67
N HIS A 415 -30.21 -6.57 31.20
CA HIS A 415 -30.19 -6.15 29.80
C HIS A 415 -29.33 -7.07 28.93
N SER A 416 -29.51 -7.01 27.61
CA SER A 416 -28.81 -7.87 26.64
C SER A 416 -28.28 -7.08 25.43
N LEU A 417 -27.44 -7.70 24.60
CA LEU A 417 -26.99 -7.13 23.33
C LEU A 417 -27.72 -7.78 22.14
N ASP A 418 -28.14 -6.96 21.16
CA ASP A 418 -28.58 -7.36 19.82
C ASP A 418 -27.42 -7.10 18.85
N ILE A 419 -26.57 -8.11 18.67
CA ILE A 419 -25.35 -8.01 17.87
C ILE A 419 -25.72 -8.14 16.40
N ARG A 420 -25.52 -7.07 15.64
CA ARG A 420 -25.81 -7.02 14.20
C ARG A 420 -24.53 -7.00 13.39
N MET A 421 -24.49 -7.82 12.35
CA MET A 421 -23.47 -7.69 11.32
C MET A 421 -23.80 -6.46 10.46
N GLU A 422 -22.83 -5.58 10.27
CA GLU A 422 -23.00 -4.38 9.46
C GLU A 422 -23.23 -4.80 7.98
N GLN A 423 -24.47 -4.67 7.50
CA GLN A 423 -24.88 -5.16 6.18
C GLN A 423 -24.19 -4.46 5.00
N SER A 424 -23.45 -3.37 5.25
CA SER A 424 -22.93 -2.46 4.23
C SER A 424 -21.59 -2.89 3.62
N GLN A 425 -20.92 -3.90 4.17
CA GLN A 425 -19.61 -4.32 3.69
C GLN A 425 -19.74 -5.64 2.94
N SER A 426 -19.36 -5.64 1.65
CA SER A 426 -19.23 -6.91 0.91
C SER A 426 -18.26 -7.83 1.65
N VAL A 427 -18.46 -9.14 1.59
CA VAL A 427 -17.57 -10.14 2.22
C VAL A 427 -16.09 -9.88 1.84
N LEU A 428 -15.85 -9.43 0.61
CA LEU A 428 -14.54 -9.00 0.10
C LEU A 428 -13.97 -7.74 0.80
N ALA A 429 -14.80 -6.79 1.20
CA ALA A 429 -14.37 -5.62 1.96
C ALA A 429 -13.98 -6.00 3.39
N ILE A 430 -14.74 -6.92 4.01
CA ILE A 430 -14.48 -7.44 5.36
C ILE A 430 -13.11 -8.13 5.41
N LEU A 431 -12.76 -8.94 4.39
CA LEU A 431 -11.47 -9.65 4.35
C LEU A 431 -10.25 -8.74 4.17
N LYS A 432 -10.43 -7.49 3.69
CA LYS A 432 -9.31 -6.56 3.41
C LYS A 432 -8.96 -5.63 4.56
N GLN A 433 -9.85 -5.41 5.52
CA GLN A 433 -9.58 -4.54 6.65
C GLN A 433 -8.88 -5.32 7.77
N GLU A 434 -7.87 -4.73 8.40
CA GLU A 434 -7.35 -5.23 9.66
C GLU A 434 -8.44 -5.09 10.72
N LYS A 435 -9.27 -6.12 10.86
CA LYS A 435 -10.37 -6.13 11.82
C LYS A 435 -9.79 -6.19 13.23
N LYS A 436 -10.28 -5.30 14.11
CA LYS A 436 -10.01 -5.42 15.53
C LYS A 436 -10.60 -6.76 16.02
N VAL A 437 -9.88 -7.43 16.91
CA VAL A 437 -10.29 -8.72 17.45
C VAL A 437 -10.90 -8.49 18.83
N PRO A 438 -12.11 -9.03 19.13
CA PRO A 438 -12.70 -8.89 20.45
C PRO A 438 -11.87 -9.63 21.51
N SER A 439 -11.79 -9.07 22.72
CA SER A 439 -11.08 -9.72 23.81
C SER A 439 -11.81 -11.00 24.27
N LEU A 440 -11.06 -11.96 24.80
CA LEU A 440 -11.62 -13.24 25.24
C LEU A 440 -12.65 -13.04 26.34
N GLU A 441 -12.32 -12.17 27.29
CA GLU A 441 -13.15 -11.83 28.43
C GLU A 441 -14.50 -11.25 27.99
N ILE A 442 -14.52 -10.40 26.96
CA ILE A 442 -15.78 -9.88 26.39
C ILE A 442 -16.61 -11.00 25.76
N LEU A 443 -16.00 -11.88 24.95
CA LEU A 443 -16.72 -13.01 24.34
C LEU A 443 -17.27 -13.97 25.41
N GLN A 444 -16.46 -14.31 26.41
CA GLN A 444 -16.87 -15.15 27.53
C GLN A 444 -18.02 -14.52 28.32
N LEU A 445 -17.98 -13.21 28.59
CA LEU A 445 -19.07 -12.50 29.26
C LEU A 445 -20.36 -12.55 28.43
N ILE A 446 -20.29 -12.30 27.13
CA ILE A 446 -21.46 -12.39 26.26
C ILE A 446 -22.03 -13.81 26.29
N ILE A 447 -21.20 -14.84 26.19
CA ILE A 447 -21.63 -16.25 26.15
C ILE A 447 -22.14 -16.75 27.51
N LYS A 448 -21.60 -16.21 28.62
CA LYS A 448 -22.08 -16.48 29.97
C LYS A 448 -23.53 -16.01 30.16
N TYR A 449 -23.93 -14.90 29.54
CA TYR A 449 -25.24 -14.27 29.73
C TYR A 449 -26.19 -14.39 28.52
N GLN A 450 -25.71 -14.78 27.34
CA GLN A 450 -26.49 -14.93 26.11
C GLN A 450 -26.07 -16.21 25.36
N PRO A 451 -26.96 -16.82 24.56
CA PRO A 451 -26.59 -17.95 23.71
C PRO A 451 -25.44 -17.56 22.76
N ILE A 452 -24.49 -18.48 22.55
CA ILE A 452 -23.36 -18.27 21.61
C ILE A 452 -23.80 -17.89 20.19
N ALA A 453 -24.98 -18.36 19.75
CA ALA A 453 -25.59 -18.01 18.46
C ALA A 453 -25.92 -16.51 18.30
N THR A 454 -25.86 -15.73 19.39
CA THR A 454 -26.01 -14.27 19.34
C THR A 454 -24.77 -13.59 18.77
N ILE A 455 -23.59 -14.22 18.87
CA ILE A 455 -22.35 -13.71 18.30
C ILE A 455 -22.18 -14.29 16.90
N HIS A 456 -21.88 -13.45 15.92
CA HIS A 456 -21.65 -13.94 14.57
C HIS A 456 -20.38 -14.82 14.55
N PRO A 457 -20.40 -16.03 13.96
CA PRO A 457 -19.27 -16.95 14.02
C PRO A 457 -17.96 -16.36 13.47
N SER A 458 -18.04 -15.41 12.52
CA SER A 458 -16.85 -14.74 11.99
C SER A 458 -16.10 -13.90 13.03
N ASP A 459 -16.79 -13.36 14.04
CA ASP A 459 -16.15 -12.59 15.11
C ASP A 459 -15.37 -13.52 16.04
N ILE A 460 -15.95 -14.68 16.36
CA ILE A 460 -15.29 -15.72 17.15
C ILE A 460 -14.08 -16.26 16.37
N LEU A 461 -14.27 -16.65 15.10
CA LEU A 461 -13.20 -17.18 14.24
C LEU A 461 -12.04 -16.20 14.10
N SER A 462 -12.31 -14.90 13.90
CA SER A 462 -11.27 -13.88 13.72
C SER A 462 -10.25 -13.82 14.87
N ARG A 463 -10.68 -14.21 16.08
CA ARG A 463 -9.80 -14.29 17.25
C ARG A 463 -8.82 -15.44 17.18
N PHE A 464 -9.27 -16.61 16.73
CA PHE A 464 -8.47 -17.82 16.71
C PHE A 464 -7.36 -17.78 15.66
N GLY A 465 -7.35 -16.78 14.77
CA GLY A 465 -6.19 -16.48 13.94
C GLY A 465 -4.96 -16.00 14.73
N TYR A 466 -5.11 -15.57 15.99
CA TYR A 466 -4.04 -14.93 16.79
C TYR A 466 -3.82 -15.55 18.18
N CYS A 467 -4.69 -16.47 18.63
CA CYS A 467 -4.67 -17.05 19.98
C CYS A 467 -5.30 -18.46 20.00
N ASP A 468 -4.76 -19.37 20.81
CA ASP A 468 -5.22 -20.76 21.00
C ASP A 468 -6.04 -20.93 22.29
N ASP A 469 -6.22 -19.86 23.06
CA ASP A 469 -6.89 -19.91 24.36
C ASP A 469 -8.39 -20.16 24.17
N ASP A 470 -8.96 -20.99 25.04
CA ASP A 470 -10.36 -21.45 24.99
C ASP A 470 -10.80 -22.07 23.67
N ILE A 471 -10.04 -23.05 23.19
CA ILE A 471 -10.37 -23.81 21.99
C ILE A 471 -11.79 -24.43 22.01
N HIS A 472 -12.37 -24.65 23.19
CA HIS A 472 -13.77 -25.09 23.33
C HIS A 472 -14.75 -24.09 22.72
N LEU A 473 -14.50 -22.79 22.89
CA LEU A 473 -15.30 -21.74 22.28
C LEU A 473 -15.28 -21.82 20.75
N LEU A 474 -14.12 -22.14 20.16
CA LEU A 474 -14.00 -22.35 18.73
C LEU A 474 -14.84 -23.54 18.27
N LYS A 475 -14.75 -24.67 18.98
CA LYS A 475 -15.52 -25.88 18.66
C LYS A 475 -17.03 -25.63 18.75
N ASP A 476 -17.47 -24.93 19.79
CA ASP A 476 -18.88 -24.55 19.96
C ASP A 476 -19.33 -23.64 18.81
N ALA A 477 -18.53 -22.66 18.42
CA ALA A 477 -18.84 -21.77 17.31
C ALA A 477 -18.90 -22.49 15.96
N LEU A 478 -17.98 -23.43 15.70
CA LEU A 478 -17.98 -24.24 14.47
C LEU A 478 -19.23 -25.11 14.36
N SER A 479 -19.79 -25.59 15.47
CA SER A 479 -21.03 -26.38 15.46
C SER A 479 -22.28 -25.60 15.02
N LEU A 480 -22.21 -24.26 15.03
CA LEU A 480 -23.31 -23.36 14.65
C LEU A 480 -23.24 -22.91 13.19
N VAL A 481 -22.15 -23.23 12.50
CA VAL A 481 -21.84 -22.73 11.16
C VAL A 481 -22.20 -23.80 10.13
N SER A 482 -23.09 -23.48 9.18
CA SER A 482 -23.22 -24.27 7.95
C SER A 482 -22.00 -24.01 7.07
N ASP A 483 -21.30 -25.08 6.65
CA ASP A 483 -19.95 -25.01 6.09
C ASP A 483 -19.77 -24.05 4.89
N ILE A 484 -20.77 -23.90 4.02
CA ILE A 484 -20.61 -23.16 2.75
C ILE A 484 -20.41 -21.65 2.96
N ALA A 485 -21.23 -21.00 3.79
CA ALA A 485 -21.24 -19.53 3.91
C ALA A 485 -19.97 -18.97 4.61
N PHE A 486 -19.21 -19.82 5.29
CA PHE A 486 -18.08 -19.43 6.13
C PHE A 486 -16.76 -20.01 5.67
N TYR A 487 -16.73 -20.73 4.54
CA TYR A 487 -15.53 -21.36 4.00
C TYR A 487 -14.35 -20.38 3.90
N ASP A 488 -14.57 -19.19 3.34
CA ASP A 488 -13.52 -18.18 3.18
C ASP A 488 -12.99 -17.66 4.53
N ILE A 489 -13.87 -17.48 5.50
CA ILE A 489 -13.51 -16.99 6.84
C ILE A 489 -12.76 -18.07 7.62
N LYS A 490 -13.20 -19.32 7.53
CA LYS A 490 -12.54 -20.50 8.10
C LYS A 490 -11.14 -20.65 7.51
N ARG A 491 -11.01 -20.56 6.18
CA ARG A 491 -9.73 -20.60 5.45
C ARG A 491 -8.79 -19.47 5.86
N ASP A 492 -9.25 -18.22 5.87
CA ASP A 492 -8.42 -17.07 6.30
C ASP A 492 -7.96 -17.22 7.76
N THR A 493 -8.85 -17.69 8.64
CA THR A 493 -8.53 -17.96 10.04
C THR A 493 -7.48 -19.06 10.16
N LEU A 494 -7.62 -20.16 9.41
CA LEU A 494 -6.68 -21.27 9.39
C LEU A 494 -5.29 -20.82 8.89
N ILE A 495 -5.24 -20.00 7.84
CA ILE A 495 -3.99 -19.43 7.31
C ILE A 495 -3.30 -18.56 8.37
N LYS A 496 -4.06 -17.68 9.04
CA LYS A 496 -3.54 -16.81 10.12
C LYS A 496 -3.03 -17.63 11.30
N ALA A 497 -3.80 -18.63 11.73
CA ALA A 497 -3.42 -19.56 12.80
C ALA A 497 -2.13 -20.32 12.43
N SER A 498 -2.02 -20.75 11.18
CA SER A 498 -0.85 -21.48 10.68
C SER A 498 0.40 -20.59 10.62
N LYS A 499 0.25 -19.33 10.22
CA LYS A 499 1.31 -18.31 10.28
C LYS A 499 1.77 -18.04 11.72
N ASN A 500 0.86 -18.05 12.69
CA ASN A 500 1.14 -17.71 14.08
C ASN A 500 1.53 -18.93 14.95
N GLY A 501 1.50 -20.15 14.41
CA GLY A 501 1.94 -21.35 15.12
C GLY A 501 0.90 -21.98 16.05
N LEU A 502 -0.39 -21.70 15.80
CA LEU A 502 -1.48 -22.03 16.72
C LEU A 502 -2.03 -23.45 16.44
N VAL A 503 -1.29 -24.46 16.91
CA VAL A 503 -1.55 -25.89 16.55
C VAL A 503 -2.97 -26.32 16.92
N LYS A 504 -3.48 -25.95 18.10
CA LYS A 504 -4.82 -26.35 18.56
C LYS A 504 -5.94 -25.74 17.71
N THR A 505 -5.74 -24.50 17.26
CA THR A 505 -6.67 -23.84 16.34
C THR A 505 -6.66 -24.55 14.99
N VAL A 506 -5.47 -24.83 14.47
CA VAL A 506 -5.30 -25.57 13.20
C VAL A 506 -5.98 -26.93 13.29
N GLU A 507 -5.78 -27.68 14.37
CA GLU A 507 -6.45 -28.95 14.67
C GLU A 507 -7.98 -28.86 14.55
N CYS A 508 -8.59 -27.76 14.99
CA CYS A 508 -10.05 -27.60 14.95
C CYS A 508 -10.57 -27.13 13.58
N LEU A 509 -9.75 -26.44 12.79
CA LEU A 509 -10.18 -25.79 11.54
C LEU A 509 -9.85 -26.58 10.28
N VAL A 510 -8.85 -27.47 10.33
CA VAL A 510 -8.52 -28.33 9.20
C VAL A 510 -9.66 -29.34 9.02
N SER A 511 -10.42 -29.19 7.94
CA SER A 511 -11.52 -30.11 7.61
C SER A 511 -11.54 -30.51 6.14
N ASN A 512 -10.67 -29.94 5.30
CA ASN A 512 -10.60 -30.26 3.89
C ASN A 512 -9.20 -30.00 3.33
N VAL A 513 -8.94 -30.61 2.17
CA VAL A 513 -7.63 -30.61 1.52
C VAL A 513 -7.27 -29.24 0.90
N HIS A 514 -8.21 -28.40 0.49
CA HIS A 514 -7.84 -27.10 -0.10
C HIS A 514 -7.38 -26.08 0.94
N SER A 515 -7.99 -26.09 2.12
CA SER A 515 -7.54 -25.30 3.26
C SER A 515 -6.12 -25.66 3.71
N PHE A 516 -5.67 -26.87 3.37
CA PHE A 516 -4.34 -27.38 3.65
C PHE A 516 -3.24 -26.59 2.96
N GLU A 517 -3.35 -26.37 1.64
CA GLU A 517 -2.28 -25.87 0.79
C GLU A 517 -1.74 -24.52 1.28
N ASP A 518 -2.62 -23.54 1.43
CA ASP A 518 -2.24 -22.19 1.89
C ASP A 518 -1.72 -22.19 3.33
N SER A 519 -2.29 -23.07 4.16
CA SER A 519 -2.01 -23.15 5.59
C SER A 519 -0.65 -23.79 5.84
N PHE A 520 -0.35 -24.89 5.15
CA PHE A 520 0.97 -25.51 5.14
C PHE A 520 2.01 -24.54 4.59
N SER A 521 1.71 -23.91 3.45
CA SER A 521 2.60 -22.92 2.84
C SER A 521 2.90 -21.75 3.77
N SER A 522 1.88 -21.27 4.48
CA SER A 522 2.03 -20.23 5.50
C SER A 522 2.83 -20.72 6.70
N ALA A 523 2.55 -21.91 7.24
CA ALA A 523 3.31 -22.48 8.36
C ALA A 523 4.81 -22.60 8.02
N ILE A 524 5.15 -23.14 6.85
CA ILE A 524 6.53 -23.27 6.40
C ILE A 524 7.19 -21.90 6.19
N LYS A 525 6.52 -20.97 5.49
CA LYS A 525 7.03 -19.61 5.24
C LYS A 525 7.35 -18.85 6.52
N TYR A 526 6.56 -19.04 7.57
CA TYR A 526 6.76 -18.42 8.88
C TYR A 526 7.46 -19.32 9.90
N LYS A 527 8.07 -20.44 9.44
CA LYS A 527 8.86 -21.37 10.26
C LYS A 527 8.11 -22.02 11.43
N GLN A 528 6.80 -22.18 11.31
CA GLN A 528 5.95 -22.84 12.29
C GLN A 528 5.97 -24.36 12.09
N ILE A 529 7.12 -24.99 12.33
CA ILE A 529 7.38 -26.39 11.96
C ILE A 529 6.42 -27.37 12.66
N LYS A 530 6.00 -27.08 13.90
CA LYS A 530 5.02 -27.94 14.61
C LYS A 530 3.66 -27.98 13.89
N VAL A 531 3.18 -26.81 13.43
CA VAL A 531 1.94 -26.71 12.65
C VAL A 531 2.11 -27.43 11.32
N ALA A 532 3.22 -27.19 10.61
CA ALA A 532 3.47 -27.85 9.33
C ALA A 532 3.54 -29.38 9.47
N LYS A 533 4.14 -29.92 10.54
CA LYS A 533 4.15 -31.37 10.83
C LYS A 533 2.75 -31.91 11.14
N TYR A 534 1.98 -31.20 11.97
CA TYR A 534 0.59 -31.57 12.24
C TYR A 534 -0.21 -31.66 10.93
N LEU A 535 -0.11 -30.61 10.12
CA LEU A 535 -0.72 -30.55 8.80
C LEU A 535 -0.26 -31.76 7.96
N THR A 536 1.03 -32.00 7.77
CA THR A 536 1.51 -33.16 6.99
C THR A 536 0.89 -34.49 7.45
N ASN A 537 0.83 -34.74 8.76
CA ASN A 537 0.23 -35.97 9.29
C ASN A 537 -1.28 -36.06 9.00
N GLU A 538 -2.00 -34.94 9.12
CA GLU A 538 -3.43 -34.87 8.82
C GLU A 538 -3.69 -35.11 7.32
N CYS A 539 -2.86 -34.54 6.46
CA CYS A 539 -2.93 -34.76 5.01
C CYS A 539 -2.70 -36.24 4.66
N ILE A 540 -1.70 -36.88 5.24
CA ILE A 540 -1.41 -38.30 5.03
C ILE A 540 -2.59 -39.16 5.51
N SER A 541 -3.19 -38.82 6.65
CA SER A 541 -4.34 -39.54 7.19
C SER A 541 -5.57 -39.43 6.29
N LEU A 542 -5.82 -38.23 5.73
CA LEU A 542 -6.91 -37.99 4.77
C LEU A 542 -6.70 -38.75 3.46
N VAL A 543 -5.46 -38.89 2.99
CA VAL A 543 -5.15 -39.67 1.78
C VAL A 543 -5.42 -41.16 2.02
N HIS A 544 -4.92 -41.72 3.13
CA HIS A 544 -5.12 -43.13 3.46
C HIS A 544 -6.59 -43.49 3.63
N PHE A 545 -7.38 -42.62 4.25
CA PHE A 545 -8.82 -42.84 4.41
C PHE A 545 -9.52 -43.02 3.05
N ILE A 546 -9.15 -42.25 2.03
CA ILE A 546 -9.74 -42.34 0.69
C ILE A 546 -9.26 -43.59 -0.06
N GLU A 547 -7.98 -43.95 0.07
CA GLU A 547 -7.44 -45.17 -0.55
C GLU A 547 -8.12 -46.44 0.01
N GLU A 548 -8.44 -46.45 1.31
CA GLU A 548 -9.17 -47.55 1.96
C GLU A 548 -10.64 -47.64 1.48
N GLU A 549 -11.34 -46.50 1.32
CA GLU A 549 -12.72 -46.50 0.78
C GLU A 549 -12.77 -47.04 -0.67
N GLU A 550 -11.83 -46.66 -1.54
CA GLU A 550 -11.78 -47.17 -2.92
C GLU A 550 -11.60 -48.70 -3.02
N GLU A 551 -10.93 -49.33 -2.05
CA GLU A 551 -10.76 -50.79 -2.02
C GLU A 551 -12.01 -51.53 -1.50
N GLU A 552 -12.83 -50.88 -0.67
CA GLU A 552 -14.06 -51.47 -0.09
C GLU A 552 -15.31 -51.31 -0.98
N ASP A 553 -15.34 -50.28 -1.84
CA ASP A 553 -16.49 -49.93 -2.70
C ASP A 553 -16.72 -50.86 -3.91
N GLU A 554 -16.01 -51.99 -4.04
CA GLU A 554 -16.37 -53.04 -5.02
C GLU A 554 -17.74 -53.71 -4.72
N ILE A 555 -18.43 -53.36 -3.63
CA ILE A 555 -19.69 -54.01 -3.19
C ILE A 555 -20.86 -53.03 -2.90
N ILE A 556 -20.66 -51.71 -2.89
CA ILE A 556 -21.70 -50.76 -2.45
C ILE A 556 -22.55 -50.23 -3.61
N THR A 557 -23.85 -50.01 -3.35
CA THR A 557 -24.84 -49.57 -4.33
C THR A 557 -24.70 -48.07 -4.66
N PRO A 558 -24.72 -47.66 -5.94
CA PRO A 558 -24.41 -46.29 -6.41
C PRO A 558 -25.22 -45.13 -5.81
N GLU A 559 -26.36 -45.39 -5.15
CA GLU A 559 -27.29 -44.36 -4.70
C GLU A 559 -26.92 -43.72 -3.35
N ALA A 560 -26.01 -44.32 -2.56
CA ALA A 560 -25.57 -43.77 -1.27
C ALA A 560 -24.25 -42.97 -1.37
N GLU A 561 -23.39 -43.27 -2.34
CA GLU A 561 -22.12 -42.57 -2.60
C GLU A 561 -22.35 -41.16 -3.16
N GLU A 562 -23.42 -40.96 -3.94
CA GLU A 562 -23.64 -39.71 -4.67
C GLU A 562 -23.94 -38.50 -3.77
N GLU A 563 -24.40 -38.69 -2.52
CA GLU A 563 -24.79 -37.58 -1.63
C GLU A 563 -23.66 -37.12 -0.69
N VAL A 564 -22.74 -38.01 -0.29
CA VAL A 564 -21.61 -37.67 0.61
C VAL A 564 -20.40 -37.20 -0.20
N TYR A 565 -20.09 -37.86 -1.31
CA TYR A 565 -18.90 -37.57 -2.12
C TYR A 565 -19.05 -36.31 -2.98
N ASN A 566 -20.24 -36.05 -3.53
CA ASN A 566 -20.46 -34.86 -4.35
C ASN A 566 -20.47 -33.56 -3.55
N ASN A 567 -20.87 -33.56 -2.28
CA ASN A 567 -20.94 -32.32 -1.49
C ASN A 567 -19.55 -31.81 -1.04
N LEU A 568 -18.53 -32.68 -0.95
CA LEU A 568 -17.17 -32.28 -0.57
C LEU A 568 -16.27 -31.93 -1.77
N PHE A 569 -16.46 -32.58 -2.92
CA PHE A 569 -15.55 -32.47 -4.06
C PHE A 569 -16.17 -31.88 -5.34
N SER A 570 -17.48 -32.09 -5.61
CA SER A 570 -18.07 -31.75 -6.92
C SER A 570 -18.23 -30.24 -7.15
N GLU A 571 -18.41 -29.46 -6.08
CA GLU A 571 -18.66 -28.01 -6.18
C GLU A 571 -17.43 -27.23 -6.67
N PHE A 572 -16.23 -27.80 -6.54
CA PHE A 572 -14.96 -27.09 -6.80
C PHE A 572 -14.13 -27.66 -7.94
N LEU A 573 -14.27 -28.95 -8.28
CA LEU A 573 -13.50 -29.59 -9.35
C LEU A 573 -14.18 -29.56 -10.72
N GLY A 574 -15.32 -28.87 -10.85
CA GLY A 574 -15.92 -28.55 -12.15
C GLY A 574 -16.12 -29.78 -13.02
N GLY A 575 -16.69 -30.86 -12.48
CA GLY A 575 -17.15 -32.03 -13.24
C GLY A 575 -16.11 -32.74 -14.13
N SER A 576 -14.82 -32.46 -13.98
CA SER A 576 -13.79 -33.17 -14.73
C SER A 576 -13.58 -34.52 -14.08
N GLY A 577 -13.84 -35.62 -14.79
CA GLY A 577 -13.65 -37.01 -14.31
C GLY A 577 -12.18 -37.39 -14.06
N GLN A 578 -11.47 -36.59 -13.27
CA GLN A 578 -10.13 -36.86 -12.77
C GLN A 578 -10.21 -37.94 -11.70
N SER A 579 -9.26 -38.87 -11.73
CA SER A 579 -9.13 -39.85 -10.64
C SER A 579 -8.70 -39.16 -9.34
N ASN A 580 -9.04 -39.73 -8.19
CA ASN A 580 -8.59 -39.21 -6.88
C ASN A 580 -7.07 -39.05 -6.82
N LYS A 581 -6.33 -39.97 -7.45
CA LYS A 581 -4.88 -39.87 -7.64
C LYS A 581 -4.44 -38.57 -8.33
N GLU A 582 -5.08 -38.18 -9.43
CA GLU A 582 -4.73 -36.94 -10.16
C GLU A 582 -5.03 -35.67 -9.35
N ILE A 583 -6.11 -35.68 -8.57
CA ILE A 583 -6.46 -34.58 -7.66
C ILE A 583 -5.36 -34.43 -6.60
N TRP A 584 -4.92 -35.53 -6.01
CA TRP A 584 -3.86 -35.54 -5.00
C TRP A 584 -2.51 -35.12 -5.57
N GLU A 585 -2.12 -35.63 -6.74
CA GLU A 585 -0.90 -35.18 -7.43
C GLU A 585 -0.93 -33.67 -7.69
N THR A 586 -2.11 -33.13 -8.04
CA THR A 586 -2.30 -31.69 -8.25
C THR A 586 -2.12 -30.89 -6.96
N ILE A 587 -2.69 -31.34 -5.85
CA ILE A 587 -2.59 -30.68 -4.55
C ILE A 587 -1.15 -30.74 -4.02
N HIS A 588 -0.51 -31.91 -4.10
CA HIS A 588 0.88 -32.10 -3.73
C HIS A 588 1.84 -31.22 -4.54
N ALA A 589 1.61 -31.10 -5.84
CA ALA A 589 2.38 -30.21 -6.70
C ALA A 589 2.29 -28.74 -6.28
N ARG A 590 1.25 -28.33 -5.54
CA ARG A 590 1.11 -26.96 -5.02
C ARG A 590 1.69 -26.78 -3.61
N ILE A 591 1.79 -27.85 -2.83
CA ILE A 591 2.42 -27.84 -1.50
C ILE A 591 3.95 -27.76 -1.62
N LEU A 592 4.55 -28.53 -2.52
CA LEU A 592 6.00 -28.64 -2.65
C LEU A 592 6.73 -27.30 -2.89
N PRO A 593 6.21 -26.31 -3.66
CA PRO A 593 6.81 -24.99 -3.79
C PRO A 593 7.15 -24.33 -2.45
N SER A 594 6.46 -24.67 -1.36
CA SER A 594 6.77 -24.16 -0.03
C SER A 594 8.11 -24.63 0.52
N PHE A 595 8.71 -25.68 -0.03
CA PHE A 595 10.03 -26.18 0.36
C PHE A 595 11.14 -25.17 0.06
N TYR A 596 10.91 -24.24 -0.88
CA TYR A 596 11.81 -23.10 -1.12
C TYR A 596 11.96 -22.17 0.10
N TYR A 597 10.99 -22.15 1.01
CA TYR A 597 11.10 -21.40 2.27
C TYR A 597 11.85 -22.15 3.38
N ILE A 598 12.15 -23.45 3.21
CA ILE A 598 12.88 -24.25 4.21
C ILE A 598 14.38 -24.02 4.04
N GLY A 599 14.96 -23.27 4.99
CA GLY A 599 16.38 -22.92 4.97
C GLY A 599 17.31 -23.97 5.57
N ASP A 600 16.78 -24.90 6.37
CA ASP A 600 17.52 -25.91 7.15
C ASP A 600 17.47 -27.28 6.49
N ASP A 601 18.59 -28.01 6.48
CA ASP A 601 18.71 -29.29 5.75
C ASP A 601 17.95 -30.41 6.47
N GLU A 602 18.00 -30.47 7.80
CA GLU A 602 17.32 -31.50 8.60
C GLU A 602 15.79 -31.40 8.47
N THR A 603 15.26 -30.17 8.57
CA THR A 603 13.84 -29.89 8.38
C THR A 603 13.40 -30.18 6.96
N PHE A 604 14.23 -29.82 5.95
CA PHE A 604 13.94 -30.13 4.55
C PHE A 604 13.88 -31.64 4.34
N GLU A 605 14.87 -32.38 4.82
CA GLU A 605 14.94 -33.83 4.68
C GLU A 605 13.78 -34.53 5.42
N SER A 606 13.40 -34.06 6.62
CA SER A 606 12.24 -34.55 7.35
C SER A 606 10.97 -34.45 6.51
N PHE A 607 10.60 -33.24 6.06
CA PHE A 607 9.40 -33.08 5.23
C PHE A 607 9.52 -33.82 3.90
N TRP A 608 10.71 -33.86 3.29
CA TRP A 608 10.92 -34.60 2.05
C TRP A 608 10.62 -36.09 2.21
N ASN A 609 11.03 -36.69 3.33
CA ASN A 609 10.72 -38.07 3.68
C ASN A 609 9.25 -38.26 4.04
N ASP A 610 8.62 -37.30 4.72
CA ASP A 610 7.20 -37.38 5.10
C ASP A 610 6.28 -37.41 3.84
N PHE A 611 6.66 -36.73 2.76
CA PHE A 611 5.93 -36.72 1.48
C PHE A 611 6.40 -37.80 0.47
N LYS A 612 7.16 -38.80 0.93
CA LYS A 612 7.80 -39.83 0.10
C LYS A 612 6.82 -40.70 -0.69
N SER A 613 5.76 -41.17 -0.06
CA SER A 613 4.81 -42.10 -0.68
C SER A 613 3.98 -41.48 -1.80
N PHE A 614 3.78 -40.15 -1.78
CA PHE A 614 2.78 -39.50 -2.62
C PHE A 614 3.33 -38.44 -3.58
N SER A 615 4.42 -37.75 -3.23
CA SER A 615 4.85 -36.55 -3.97
C SER A 615 6.33 -36.54 -4.32
N THR A 616 7.20 -36.78 -3.34
CA THR A 616 8.66 -36.57 -3.53
C THR A 616 9.35 -37.70 -4.28
N THR A 617 8.64 -38.79 -4.58
CA THR A 617 9.06 -39.87 -5.49
C THR A 617 8.42 -39.78 -6.88
N ASN A 618 7.39 -38.94 -7.06
CA ASN A 618 6.75 -38.74 -8.36
C ASN A 618 7.59 -37.77 -9.21
N SER A 619 8.18 -38.29 -10.29
CA SER A 619 9.08 -37.52 -11.17
C SER A 619 8.41 -36.30 -11.78
N SER A 620 7.13 -36.40 -12.17
CA SER A 620 6.38 -35.31 -12.80
C SER A 620 6.18 -34.16 -11.82
N VAL A 621 5.75 -34.48 -10.59
CA VAL A 621 5.52 -33.51 -9.52
C VAL A 621 6.82 -32.83 -9.09
N VAL A 622 7.91 -33.59 -8.93
CA VAL A 622 9.23 -33.04 -8.56
C VAL A 622 9.84 -32.22 -9.71
N SER A 623 9.66 -32.64 -10.96
CA SER A 623 10.04 -31.83 -12.12
C SER A 623 9.31 -30.50 -12.14
N LYS A 624 7.99 -30.50 -11.88
CA LYS A 624 7.19 -29.28 -11.79
C LYS A 624 7.69 -28.32 -10.70
N LEU A 625 8.06 -28.87 -9.53
CA LEU A 625 8.67 -28.11 -8.44
C LEU A 625 9.97 -27.40 -8.87
N LEU A 626 10.81 -28.06 -9.70
CA LEU A 626 12.04 -27.46 -10.22
C LEU A 626 11.77 -26.35 -11.25
N GLU A 627 10.59 -26.32 -11.87
CA GLU A 627 10.22 -25.26 -12.80
C GLU A 627 9.87 -23.97 -12.06
N GLU A 628 8.98 -24.04 -11.07
CA GLU A 628 8.36 -22.85 -10.49
C GLU A 628 8.92 -22.55 -9.09
N SER A 629 9.78 -21.52 -9.01
CA SER A 629 10.17 -20.97 -7.71
C SER A 629 9.20 -19.86 -7.29
N PRO A 630 8.74 -19.83 -6.01
CA PRO A 630 7.91 -18.73 -5.51
C PRO A 630 8.69 -17.41 -5.34
N PHE A 631 10.00 -17.39 -5.63
CA PHE A 631 10.85 -16.22 -5.48
C PHE A 631 11.22 -15.59 -6.82
N ASP A 632 11.35 -14.26 -6.81
CA ASP A 632 11.94 -13.53 -7.93
C ASP A 632 13.44 -13.88 -8.06
N THR A 633 13.77 -14.54 -9.16
CA THR A 633 15.13 -14.98 -9.52
C THR A 633 16.13 -13.81 -9.67
N ARG A 634 15.69 -12.56 -9.66
CA ARG A 634 16.59 -11.38 -9.62
C ARG A 634 17.17 -11.13 -8.24
N TYR A 635 16.46 -11.52 -7.18
CA TYR A 635 16.84 -11.20 -5.81
C TYR A 635 17.28 -12.43 -5.00
N TYR A 636 16.72 -13.61 -5.29
CA TYR A 636 16.87 -14.81 -4.44
C TYR A 636 17.66 -15.95 -5.07
N ARG A 637 18.53 -15.69 -6.05
CA ARG A 637 19.28 -16.72 -6.81
C ARG A 637 19.93 -17.78 -5.93
N ARG A 638 20.63 -17.36 -4.87
CA ARG A 638 21.32 -18.28 -3.95
C ARG A 638 20.37 -19.21 -3.20
N GLN A 639 19.24 -18.68 -2.74
CA GLN A 639 18.24 -19.49 -2.03
C GLN A 639 17.59 -20.49 -2.98
N ILE A 640 17.25 -20.03 -4.19
CA ILE A 640 16.68 -20.87 -5.25
C ILE A 640 17.66 -22.00 -5.61
N SER A 641 18.92 -21.67 -5.90
CA SER A 641 19.94 -22.65 -6.27
C SER A 641 20.19 -23.68 -5.18
N ASN A 642 20.31 -23.24 -3.92
CA ASN A 642 20.51 -24.16 -2.79
C ASN A 642 19.31 -25.08 -2.59
N THR A 643 18.09 -24.60 -2.83
CA THR A 643 16.88 -25.44 -2.73
C THR A 643 16.84 -26.46 -3.86
N ILE A 644 17.16 -26.06 -5.10
CA ILE A 644 17.28 -26.98 -6.25
C ILE A 644 18.29 -28.09 -5.92
N ASP A 645 19.42 -27.75 -5.31
CA ASP A 645 20.42 -28.73 -4.90
C ASP A 645 19.84 -29.76 -3.93
N ARG A 646 19.11 -29.30 -2.90
CA ARG A 646 18.47 -30.18 -1.92
C ARG A 646 17.43 -31.09 -2.56
N ILE A 647 16.61 -30.56 -3.46
CA ILE A 647 15.60 -31.31 -4.20
C ILE A 647 16.28 -32.44 -4.99
N ILE A 648 17.30 -32.11 -5.79
CA ILE A 648 18.00 -33.08 -6.63
C ILE A 648 18.75 -34.13 -5.80
N LEU A 649 19.39 -33.72 -4.70
CA LEU A 649 20.11 -34.63 -3.80
C LEU A 649 19.18 -35.60 -3.07
N ASN A 650 18.02 -35.15 -2.60
CA ASN A 650 17.08 -36.03 -1.91
C ASN A 650 16.32 -36.94 -2.88
N TYR A 651 15.95 -36.43 -4.06
CA TYR A 651 15.37 -37.27 -5.12
C TYR A 651 16.36 -38.34 -5.59
N SER A 652 17.64 -38.00 -5.78
CA SER A 652 18.67 -38.96 -6.20
C SER A 652 18.90 -40.06 -5.17
N ARG A 653 18.79 -39.74 -3.88
CA ARG A 653 18.89 -40.73 -2.80
C ARG A 653 17.81 -41.80 -2.93
N PHE A 654 16.55 -41.43 -3.16
CA PHE A 654 15.46 -42.38 -3.39
C PHE A 654 15.61 -43.10 -4.73
N TYR A 655 15.98 -42.38 -5.79
CA TYR A 655 16.16 -42.97 -7.11
C TYR A 655 17.29 -44.01 -7.16
N ASN A 656 18.31 -43.88 -6.32
CA ASN A 656 19.38 -44.87 -6.22
C ASN A 656 19.12 -45.94 -5.14
N GLY A 657 17.99 -45.85 -4.43
CA GLY A 657 17.57 -46.76 -3.37
C GLY A 657 16.48 -47.75 -3.82
N PRO A 658 16.02 -48.62 -2.90
CA PRO A 658 14.90 -49.54 -3.16
C PRO A 658 13.59 -48.81 -3.52
N GLU A 659 13.47 -47.54 -3.17
CA GLU A 659 12.33 -46.68 -3.48
C GLU A 659 12.07 -46.56 -4.98
N ARG A 660 13.12 -46.60 -5.80
CA ARG A 660 12.98 -46.46 -7.26
C ARG A 660 12.03 -47.51 -7.82
N ASP A 661 12.22 -48.75 -7.44
CA ASP A 661 11.39 -49.86 -7.92
C ASP A 661 10.04 -49.86 -7.19
N GLN A 662 10.02 -49.55 -5.89
CA GLN A 662 8.79 -49.49 -5.09
C GLN A 662 7.78 -48.48 -5.64
N TYR A 663 8.24 -47.28 -5.99
CA TYR A 663 7.39 -46.17 -6.45
C TYR A 663 7.47 -45.94 -7.96
N GLN A 664 8.11 -46.86 -8.70
CA GLN A 664 8.31 -46.78 -10.15
C GLN A 664 8.90 -45.42 -10.59
N MET A 665 9.88 -44.91 -9.83
CA MET A 665 10.45 -43.58 -10.05
C MET A 665 11.09 -43.49 -11.44
N GLN A 666 10.86 -42.36 -12.12
CA GLN A 666 11.46 -42.05 -13.40
C GLN A 666 12.51 -40.94 -13.26
N PRO A 667 13.43 -40.77 -14.24
CA PRO A 667 14.28 -39.60 -14.28
C PRO A 667 13.48 -38.30 -14.27
N LEU A 668 13.98 -37.28 -13.57
CA LEU A 668 13.44 -35.93 -13.58
C LEU A 668 13.54 -35.35 -14.99
N GLN A 669 12.44 -34.81 -15.48
CA GLN A 669 12.41 -33.99 -16.68
C GLN A 669 12.90 -32.57 -16.37
N LEU A 670 13.62 -31.97 -17.32
CA LEU A 670 14.05 -30.58 -17.19
C LEU A 670 12.87 -29.62 -17.34
N PRO A 671 12.87 -28.51 -16.58
CA PRO A 671 11.78 -27.55 -16.61
C PRO A 671 11.45 -27.01 -17.99
N ASN A 672 10.16 -26.83 -18.26
CA ASN A 672 9.66 -25.96 -19.31
C ASN A 672 10.34 -24.57 -19.21
N PRO A 673 10.72 -23.92 -20.33
CA PRO A 673 11.40 -22.62 -20.36
C PRO A 673 10.81 -21.41 -19.60
N SER A 674 9.72 -21.55 -18.84
CA SER A 674 9.09 -20.45 -18.09
C SER A 674 10.01 -19.80 -17.05
N HIS A 675 10.95 -20.55 -16.47
CA HIS A 675 11.90 -20.06 -15.46
C HIS A 675 13.35 -20.34 -15.87
N PRO A 676 13.94 -19.52 -16.77
CA PRO A 676 15.23 -19.82 -17.37
C PRO A 676 16.35 -20.02 -16.35
N PHE A 677 16.33 -19.30 -15.23
CA PHE A 677 17.35 -19.41 -14.20
C PHE A 677 17.48 -20.83 -13.63
N ASN A 678 16.36 -21.49 -13.30
CA ASN A 678 16.37 -22.83 -12.71
C ASN A 678 16.96 -23.84 -13.70
N THR A 679 16.46 -23.82 -14.94
CA THR A 679 16.95 -24.67 -16.02
C THR A 679 18.44 -24.45 -16.30
N TYR A 680 18.89 -23.19 -16.38
CA TYR A 680 20.30 -22.85 -16.55
C TYR A 680 21.16 -23.38 -15.41
N TYR A 681 20.71 -23.20 -14.18
CA TYR A 681 21.42 -23.67 -13.00
C TYR A 681 21.58 -25.19 -13.05
N ILE A 682 20.50 -25.93 -13.28
CA ILE A 682 20.52 -27.40 -13.34
C ILE A 682 21.45 -27.89 -14.45
N ILE A 683 21.33 -27.35 -15.66
CA ILE A 683 22.18 -27.73 -16.80
C ILE A 683 23.65 -27.45 -16.52
N SER A 684 23.97 -26.24 -16.03
CA SER A 684 25.35 -25.85 -15.80
C SER A 684 26.04 -26.68 -14.72
N LYS A 685 25.29 -27.12 -13.70
CA LYS A 685 25.82 -27.86 -12.56
C LYS A 685 25.83 -29.38 -12.75
N TYR A 686 24.75 -29.95 -13.28
CA TYR A 686 24.52 -31.41 -13.23
C TYR A 686 24.72 -32.15 -14.56
N ARG A 687 24.66 -31.46 -15.72
CA ARG A 687 24.72 -32.13 -17.05
C ARG A 687 26.01 -32.92 -17.31
N HIS A 688 27.12 -32.44 -16.74
CA HIS A 688 28.43 -33.05 -16.93
C HIS A 688 28.78 -34.05 -15.82
N ASP A 689 27.91 -34.23 -14.83
CA ASP A 689 28.10 -35.21 -13.77
C ASP A 689 27.47 -36.56 -14.19
N PRO A 690 28.27 -37.61 -14.44
CA PRO A 690 27.76 -38.91 -14.86
C PRO A 690 26.80 -39.54 -13.85
N GLN A 691 26.92 -39.21 -12.56
CA GLN A 691 26.02 -39.72 -11.53
C GLN A 691 24.60 -39.19 -11.73
N PHE A 692 24.45 -37.91 -12.08
CA PHE A 692 23.15 -37.27 -12.23
C PHE A 692 22.52 -37.43 -13.62
N ASN A 693 23.28 -37.84 -14.64
CA ASN A 693 22.74 -38.12 -15.98
C ASN A 693 21.74 -39.28 -16.04
N GLN A 694 21.70 -40.14 -15.02
CA GLN A 694 20.69 -41.20 -14.88
C GLN A 694 19.44 -40.73 -14.11
N ILE A 695 19.57 -39.63 -13.37
CA ILE A 695 18.53 -39.07 -12.49
C ILE A 695 17.79 -37.92 -13.17
N ILE A 696 18.47 -37.14 -14.02
CA ILE A 696 17.88 -36.03 -14.79
C ILE A 696 17.99 -36.37 -16.27
N ASN A 697 16.85 -36.40 -16.95
CA ASN A 697 16.81 -36.66 -18.38
C ASN A 697 17.14 -35.39 -19.17
N PHE A 698 18.39 -35.29 -19.61
CA PHE A 698 18.86 -34.22 -20.50
C PHE A 698 18.62 -34.50 -21.99
N ASN A 699 18.22 -35.73 -22.37
CA ASN A 699 18.11 -36.12 -23.77
C ASN A 699 16.88 -35.50 -24.45
N ASP A 700 15.80 -35.36 -23.69
CA ASP A 700 14.54 -34.79 -24.20
C ASP A 700 14.54 -33.25 -24.18
N PHE A 701 15.62 -32.64 -23.66
CA PHE A 701 15.76 -31.20 -23.58
C PHE A 701 16.56 -30.63 -24.75
N ASP A 702 15.87 -29.99 -25.68
CA ASP A 702 16.50 -29.25 -26.77
C ASP A 702 17.08 -27.93 -26.24
N ILE A 703 18.36 -28.00 -25.84
CA ILE A 703 19.11 -26.86 -25.32
C ILE A 703 19.17 -25.70 -26.33
N ASN A 704 19.19 -26.00 -27.64
CA ASN A 704 19.24 -24.96 -28.66
C ASN A 704 17.90 -24.23 -28.74
N GLN A 705 16.78 -24.95 -28.73
CA GLN A 705 15.45 -24.33 -28.64
C GLN A 705 15.27 -23.53 -27.36
N PHE A 706 15.77 -24.01 -26.23
CA PHE A 706 15.71 -23.26 -24.97
C PHE A 706 16.47 -21.93 -25.06
N TYR A 707 17.70 -21.93 -25.59
CA TYR A 707 18.46 -20.71 -25.84
C TYR A 707 17.74 -19.78 -26.81
N ILE A 708 17.19 -20.32 -27.91
CA ILE A 708 16.45 -19.55 -28.91
C ILE A 708 15.20 -18.92 -28.29
N LYS A 709 14.37 -19.67 -27.56
CA LYS A 709 13.15 -19.17 -26.92
C LYS A 709 13.44 -18.10 -25.87
N ASN A 710 14.47 -18.28 -25.04
CA ASN A 710 14.81 -17.30 -24.01
C ASN A 710 15.53 -16.07 -24.57
N ASN A 711 16.33 -16.22 -25.63
CA ASN A 711 16.83 -15.08 -26.38
C ASN A 711 15.68 -14.35 -27.08
N ASN A 712 14.70 -15.07 -27.63
CA ASN A 712 13.53 -14.48 -28.25
C ASN A 712 12.62 -13.78 -27.24
N LEU A 713 12.43 -14.27 -26.01
CA LEU A 713 11.70 -13.53 -24.96
C LEU A 713 12.39 -12.22 -24.55
N LEU A 714 13.71 -12.13 -24.75
CA LEU A 714 14.48 -10.88 -24.62
C LEU A 714 14.43 -10.00 -25.88
N ILE A 715 13.95 -10.54 -27.01
CA ILE A 715 13.93 -9.88 -28.34
C ILE A 715 12.49 -9.56 -28.81
N ASP A 716 11.46 -10.27 -28.37
CA ASP A 716 10.05 -10.09 -28.81
C ASP A 716 9.38 -8.84 -28.21
N SER A 717 10.14 -8.02 -27.45
CA SER A 717 9.76 -6.65 -27.14
C SER A 717 10.34 -5.60 -28.10
N ASP A 718 11.20 -5.95 -29.08
CA ASP A 718 11.75 -5.01 -30.06
C ASP A 718 12.17 -5.70 -31.38
N ASN A 719 11.59 -5.26 -32.49
CA ASN A 719 11.87 -5.77 -33.83
C ASN A 719 13.34 -5.59 -34.29
N VAL A 720 13.81 -6.65 -34.97
CA VAL A 720 15.00 -6.82 -35.84
C VAL A 720 16.33 -7.15 -35.15
N PHE A 721 16.70 -8.43 -35.17
CA PHE A 721 17.91 -8.94 -35.85
C PHE A 721 17.75 -10.43 -36.17
N ARG A 722 17.70 -10.77 -37.45
CA ARG A 722 17.83 -12.14 -37.96
C ARG A 722 19.33 -12.45 -38.00
N LEU A 723 19.82 -13.36 -37.17
CA LEU A 723 21.15 -13.96 -37.37
C LEU A 723 20.97 -15.11 -38.38
N ASP A 724 21.18 -14.82 -39.67
CA ASP A 724 21.27 -15.85 -40.69
C ASP A 724 22.60 -16.61 -40.50
N TYR A 725 22.52 -17.75 -39.80
CA TYR A 725 23.63 -18.66 -39.53
C TYR A 725 23.84 -19.64 -40.71
N LEU A 726 23.97 -19.12 -41.94
CA LEU A 726 24.27 -19.93 -43.12
C LEU A 726 25.03 -19.10 -44.16
N THR A 727 26.34 -18.89 -43.96
CA THR A 727 27.39 -18.66 -45.01
C THR A 727 28.72 -18.12 -44.44
N TYR A 728 29.24 -18.62 -43.31
CA TYR A 728 30.58 -18.17 -42.85
C TYR A 728 31.77 -18.91 -43.52
N ASN A 729 31.50 -19.97 -44.30
CA ASN A 729 32.53 -20.78 -44.97
C ASN A 729 32.42 -20.75 -46.51
N GLY A 730 31.99 -19.63 -47.09
CA GLY A 730 32.01 -19.39 -48.54
C GLY A 730 33.23 -18.59 -49.00
N PRO A 731 33.61 -18.66 -50.30
CA PRO A 731 34.79 -17.98 -50.87
C PRO A 731 34.72 -16.44 -50.89
N GLU A 732 33.67 -15.84 -50.33
CA GLU A 732 33.42 -14.39 -50.34
C GLU A 732 34.17 -13.63 -49.22
N ARG A 733 34.75 -14.34 -48.24
CA ARG A 733 35.49 -13.72 -47.11
C ARG A 733 36.70 -12.89 -47.58
N ASP A 734 37.41 -13.36 -48.60
CA ASP A 734 38.60 -12.68 -49.14
C ASP A 734 38.24 -11.47 -50.02
N GLN A 735 36.97 -11.33 -50.41
CA GLN A 735 36.52 -10.31 -51.35
C GLN A 735 36.02 -9.02 -50.66
N TYR A 736 35.68 -9.07 -49.36
CA TYR A 736 34.99 -7.96 -48.68
C TYR A 736 35.68 -7.39 -47.41
N GLN A 737 36.89 -7.82 -47.04
CA GLN A 737 37.64 -7.28 -45.88
C GLN A 737 36.77 -7.01 -44.63
N MET A 738 36.01 -8.00 -44.16
CA MET A 738 35.19 -7.82 -42.95
C MET A 738 36.04 -7.93 -41.67
N GLU A 739 35.87 -6.96 -40.76
CA GLU A 739 36.55 -6.96 -39.46
C GLU A 739 35.99 -8.05 -38.52
N PRO A 740 36.82 -8.61 -37.61
CA PRO A 740 36.34 -9.53 -36.58
C PRO A 740 35.30 -8.88 -35.66
N LEU A 741 34.31 -9.67 -35.24
CA LEU A 741 33.28 -9.26 -34.30
C LEU A 741 33.90 -8.88 -32.95
N ARG A 742 33.52 -7.71 -32.42
CA ARG A 742 33.96 -7.24 -31.10
C ARG A 742 32.95 -7.66 -30.03
N LEU A 743 33.44 -8.25 -28.94
CA LEU A 743 32.61 -8.58 -27.78
C LEU A 743 32.23 -7.29 -27.04
N SER A 744 30.93 -7.09 -26.81
CA SER A 744 30.44 -6.00 -25.97
C SER A 744 30.19 -6.49 -24.54
N SER A 745 30.41 -5.64 -23.55
CA SER A 745 30.28 -5.97 -22.12
C SER A 745 28.85 -5.89 -21.58
N TYR A 746 27.84 -5.73 -22.46
CA TYR A 746 26.46 -5.44 -22.06
C TYR A 746 25.64 -6.68 -21.70
N ASN A 747 26.01 -7.87 -22.19
CA ASN A 747 25.39 -9.13 -21.78
C ASN A 747 26.43 -10.05 -21.13
N THR A 748 26.60 -9.88 -19.81
CA THR A 748 27.63 -10.57 -19.02
C THR A 748 27.63 -12.08 -19.21
N PHE A 749 26.46 -12.70 -19.40
CA PHE A 749 26.35 -14.16 -19.53
C PHE A 749 26.76 -14.66 -20.92
N VAL A 750 26.27 -14.03 -21.99
CA VAL A 750 26.64 -14.39 -23.38
C VAL A 750 28.13 -14.15 -23.61
N THR A 751 28.66 -13.03 -23.11
CA THR A 751 30.09 -12.72 -23.21
C THR A 751 30.92 -13.71 -22.40
N TYR A 752 30.47 -14.14 -21.22
CA TYR A 752 31.15 -15.17 -20.42
C TYR A 752 31.17 -16.53 -21.13
N TYR A 753 30.02 -16.98 -21.67
CA TYR A 753 29.91 -18.26 -22.39
C TYR A 753 30.75 -18.29 -23.67
N ILE A 754 30.76 -17.20 -24.44
CA ILE A 754 31.57 -17.10 -25.66
C ILE A 754 33.06 -17.15 -25.31
N ILE A 755 33.48 -16.43 -24.27
CA ILE A 755 34.87 -16.46 -23.79
C ILE A 755 35.26 -17.85 -23.28
N SER A 756 34.43 -18.49 -22.45
CA SER A 756 34.77 -19.79 -21.85
C SER A 756 34.84 -20.91 -22.89
N LYS A 757 34.00 -20.86 -23.91
CA LYS A 757 33.85 -21.96 -24.88
C LYS A 757 34.74 -21.83 -26.11
N TYR A 758 34.98 -20.60 -26.59
CA TYR A 758 35.58 -20.39 -27.92
C TYR A 758 36.92 -19.65 -27.91
N ARG A 759 37.40 -19.14 -26.76
CA ARG A 759 38.67 -18.40 -26.67
C ARG A 759 39.89 -19.20 -27.13
N HIS A 760 39.87 -20.51 -26.92
CA HIS A 760 40.99 -21.39 -27.27
C HIS A 760 40.80 -22.08 -28.63
N ASP A 761 39.71 -21.80 -29.33
CA ASP A 761 39.46 -22.33 -30.67
C ASP A 761 40.11 -21.41 -31.72
N PRO A 762 41.15 -21.89 -32.44
CA PRO A 762 41.89 -21.08 -33.41
C PRO A 762 41.03 -20.61 -34.58
N GLN A 763 39.96 -21.33 -34.92
CA GLN A 763 39.05 -20.94 -36.00
C GLN A 763 38.14 -19.79 -35.55
N PHE A 764 37.70 -19.81 -34.30
CA PHE A 764 36.86 -18.74 -33.72
C PHE A 764 37.63 -17.46 -33.40
N ASN A 765 38.93 -17.56 -33.08
CA ASN A 765 39.79 -16.40 -32.88
C ASN A 765 40.00 -15.56 -34.16
N GLN A 766 39.64 -16.08 -35.32
CA GLN A 766 39.61 -15.31 -36.57
C GLN A 766 38.26 -14.59 -36.79
N ILE A 767 37.23 -14.93 -36.03
CA ILE A 767 35.86 -14.43 -36.15
C ILE A 767 35.57 -13.39 -35.06
N ILE A 768 36.09 -13.61 -33.85
CA ILE A 768 35.89 -12.74 -32.68
C ILE A 768 37.25 -12.26 -32.20
N ASN A 769 37.45 -10.93 -32.13
CA ASN A 769 38.71 -10.39 -31.60
C ASN A 769 38.69 -10.36 -30.07
N PHE A 770 39.24 -11.40 -29.44
CA PHE A 770 39.40 -11.46 -27.99
C PHE A 770 40.53 -10.55 -27.46
N ASN A 771 41.43 -10.05 -28.31
CA ASN A 771 42.56 -9.21 -27.88
C ASN A 771 42.15 -7.79 -27.50
N ASP A 772 41.04 -7.29 -28.05
CA ASP A 772 40.49 -5.95 -27.74
C ASP A 772 39.58 -5.95 -26.51
N PHE A 773 39.33 -7.12 -25.91
CA PHE A 773 38.44 -7.28 -24.76
C PHE A 773 39.27 -7.53 -23.49
N ASP A 774 39.26 -6.56 -22.56
CA ASP A 774 39.96 -6.70 -21.28
C ASP A 774 39.21 -7.67 -20.36
N ILE A 775 39.54 -8.96 -20.52
CA ILE A 775 38.99 -10.09 -19.78
C ILE A 775 39.21 -9.92 -18.26
N ASN A 776 40.36 -9.36 -17.86
CA ASN A 776 40.68 -9.17 -16.45
C ASN A 776 39.79 -8.07 -15.84
N GLN A 777 39.59 -6.97 -16.57
CA GLN A 777 38.64 -5.93 -16.17
C GLN A 777 37.20 -6.47 -16.15
N PHE A 778 36.81 -7.30 -17.12
CA PHE A 778 35.49 -7.93 -17.15
C PHE A 778 35.25 -8.86 -15.97
N TYR A 779 36.22 -9.72 -15.59
CA TYR A 779 36.09 -10.56 -14.41
C TYR A 779 36.09 -9.74 -13.11
N ASN A 780 37.00 -8.76 -12.97
CA ASN A 780 37.06 -7.90 -11.79
C ASN A 780 35.78 -7.06 -11.59
N LYS A 781 35.15 -6.60 -12.67
CA LYS A 781 33.90 -5.83 -12.62
C LYS A 781 32.69 -6.67 -12.22
N ASN A 782 32.74 -7.99 -12.41
CA ASN A 782 31.64 -8.92 -12.15
C ASN A 782 31.87 -9.83 -10.93
N GLN A 783 32.99 -9.68 -10.20
CA GLN A 783 33.24 -10.39 -8.93
C GLN A 783 32.20 -10.11 -7.85
N SER A 784 31.56 -8.92 -7.87
CA SER A 784 30.47 -8.57 -6.95
C SER A 784 29.16 -9.33 -7.22
N ILE A 785 29.05 -10.05 -8.34
CA ILE A 785 27.89 -10.87 -8.74
C ILE A 785 28.09 -12.35 -8.34
N GLY A 786 29.19 -12.68 -7.62
CA GLY A 786 29.43 -14.03 -7.11
C GLY A 786 29.92 -15.04 -8.15
N LEU A 787 30.42 -14.59 -9.30
CA LEU A 787 31.09 -15.46 -10.27
C LEU A 787 32.54 -15.70 -9.79
N ILE A 788 32.79 -16.89 -9.24
CA ILE A 788 34.14 -17.36 -8.89
C ILE A 788 34.84 -17.81 -10.18
N PRO A 789 36.11 -17.43 -10.43
CA PRO A 789 36.86 -17.94 -11.58
C PRO A 789 37.15 -19.43 -11.38
N PHE A 790 36.70 -20.28 -12.30
CA PHE A 790 37.18 -21.65 -12.42
C PHE A 790 38.59 -21.63 -13.02
N ASN A 791 39.51 -22.37 -12.39
CA ASN A 791 40.78 -22.74 -13.00
C ASN A 791 40.56 -23.96 -13.90
#